data_AF-A0A3D4UW92-F1
#
_entry.id   AF-A0A3D4UW92-F1
#
_cell.length_a   1.000
_cell.length_b   1.000
_cell.length_c   1.000
_cell.angle_alpha   90.00
_cell.angle_beta   90.00
_cell.angle_gamma   90.00
#
_symmetry.space_group_name_H-M   'P 1'
#
loop_
_entity.id
_entity.type
_entity.pdbx_description
1 polymer ?
#
loop_
_entity_poly.entity_id
_entity_poly.type
_entity_poly.pdbx_seq_one_letter_code
_entity_poly.pdbx_strand_id
1 'polypeptide(L)'
;MRALIIVILVFIPSLIIAQSANFQDDFTDQDISDWTGDNAEFTFITESGNVLLHQDAASAGSSQLSIPSTNVVGFWEFFIRLDGFNPSDGNKSEIYLMSDSANFDQAIDGYMLQAGEDGSGDVFRLFRISDGAKDGEVLTGTTDISGGGDFRVRVDRDASGNWALSVANSYSGVTVEEATGTDNTYSSTSFFGFKNTYTATRADKFFFDFKIDIPPIQIADASLLSASTINVTFSKDYDPATIQNSNFTITPGNLNPTSIDQPSGSSVELVFGSNLPSGSFDLDITSIEDSNNQTTLADTTITLFRFEEYQTGDIIINEFLKDPPGALEEYVELKNTSSRLLNLKDWKLGDNGTLSTISDQDLAIFPDSFVVITSDTAALKSVFGNVYATQVSLPAFNNTTDQIRLYDENGATIDSLEYTPDWGGDNVALERRSPTAPSVFTENWGDSPNPNSGTAGVENEVEPDNTPPDLKALSIVNDSTFILTFTERINPDSAANPDNYEIALNTKSVQGENDFFVATFLEPDSVKLIVKGGIPNTPNGGEIVIYNQADIFGNLNPSISRSFQYIQTETAEPGDVFINEFVYDPPGSLTEFVEIYNPTEKAFNLKGWTLSDNSGNEVVLTNEDFFFRKTEPTSGFPDNPYIILTPDSSISVDQPNRRVVMGNRFPILNNTTDAIVLKNADGVTIDSLTYTQDWGGDEVSLERRSVSVTGQFQENWGDSPSDQFATPSEPNLVSKDNEAPTLENAFTLNNTSIVLIYDERLEQSAAQNISNYSFTPSLSVSSISQNRNQINLIFNETLQNETTYSITINDQQDIFGNTNA
;
A
#
# COMPACT_ATOMS: atom_id res chain seq x y z
N MET A 1 -39.04 -64.63 68.75
CA MET A 1 -38.95 -64.64 70.22
C MET A 1 -37.64 -63.95 70.59
N ARG A 2 -37.71 -62.70 71.10
CA ARG A 2 -36.68 -61.96 71.86
C ARG A 2 -35.36 -61.65 71.08
N ALA A 3 -34.74 -60.48 71.14
CA ALA A 3 -34.80 -59.39 72.10
C ALA A 3 -34.54 -58.05 71.37
N LEU A 4 -35.37 -57.08 71.73
CA LEU A 4 -35.18 -55.66 71.48
C LEU A 4 -34.12 -55.17 72.48
N ILE A 5 -32.93 -54.82 72.02
CA ILE A 5 -31.94 -54.07 72.82
C ILE A 5 -32.02 -52.62 72.37
N ILE A 6 -32.67 -51.81 73.20
CA ILE A 6 -32.65 -50.35 73.12
C ILE A 6 -31.35 -49.92 73.79
N VAL A 7 -30.37 -49.48 72.99
CA VAL A 7 -29.22 -48.73 73.49
C VAL A 7 -29.60 -47.26 73.48
N ILE A 8 -29.80 -46.70 74.67
CA ILE A 8 -29.93 -45.26 74.90
C ILE A 8 -28.51 -44.68 74.78
N LEU A 9 -28.19 -44.09 73.64
CA LEU A 9 -27.02 -43.22 73.50
C LEU A 9 -27.43 -41.82 73.97
N VAL A 10 -26.92 -41.44 75.13
CA VAL A 10 -27.00 -40.08 75.67
C VAL A 10 -26.19 -39.17 74.74
N PHE A 11 -26.88 -38.38 73.93
CA PHE A 11 -26.28 -37.24 73.23
C PHE A 11 -25.93 -36.19 74.29
N ILE A 12 -24.65 -36.12 74.66
CA ILE A 12 -24.08 -34.90 75.25
C ILE A 12 -23.97 -33.92 74.08
N PRO A 13 -24.60 -32.74 74.11
CA PRO A 13 -24.28 -31.70 73.14
C PRO A 13 -22.87 -31.20 73.49
N SER A 14 -21.85 -31.77 72.83
CA SER A 14 -20.60 -31.05 72.63
C SER A 14 -20.96 -29.87 71.72
N LEU A 15 -21.13 -28.69 72.33
CA LEU A 15 -21.02 -27.43 71.60
C LEU A 15 -19.59 -27.40 71.04
N ILE A 16 -19.42 -27.91 69.82
CA ILE A 16 -18.29 -27.54 68.99
C ILE A 16 -18.60 -26.10 68.59
N ILE A 17 -18.06 -25.15 69.36
CA ILE A 17 -17.87 -23.80 68.85
C ILE A 17 -16.83 -23.97 67.75
N ALA A 18 -17.25 -23.78 66.50
CA ALA A 18 -16.30 -23.55 65.43
C ALA A 18 -15.49 -22.31 65.82
N GLN A 19 -14.24 -22.50 66.22
CA GLN A 19 -13.32 -21.38 66.43
C GLN A 19 -13.08 -20.72 65.07
N SER A 20 -13.41 -19.45 64.97
CA SER A 20 -13.05 -18.61 63.83
C SER A 20 -11.53 -18.44 63.82
N ALA A 21 -10.89 -18.77 62.70
CA ALA A 21 -9.43 -18.71 62.50
C ALA A 21 -8.87 -17.27 62.39
N ASN A 22 -9.69 -16.23 62.51
CA ASN A 22 -9.27 -14.83 62.40
C ASN A 22 -9.79 -14.04 63.61
N PHE A 23 -8.87 -13.49 64.41
CA PHE A 23 -9.16 -12.56 65.49
C PHE A 23 -8.54 -11.20 65.14
N GLN A 24 -9.38 -10.17 65.05
CA GLN A 24 -8.99 -8.77 64.89
C GLN A 24 -9.74 -7.97 65.97
N ASP A 25 -9.03 -7.13 66.72
CA ASP A 25 -9.61 -6.27 67.74
C ASP A 25 -8.87 -4.93 67.78
N ASP A 26 -9.43 -3.95 67.06
CA ASP A 26 -8.94 -2.57 67.02
C ASP A 26 -9.52 -1.71 68.16
N PHE A 27 -10.20 -2.36 69.12
CA PHE A 27 -10.88 -1.77 70.27
C PHE A 27 -11.88 -0.65 69.95
N THR A 28 -12.29 -0.48 68.68
CA THR A 28 -13.22 0.59 68.29
C THR A 28 -14.60 0.42 68.93
N ASP A 29 -14.96 -0.80 69.31
CA ASP A 29 -16.17 -1.14 70.06
C ASP A 29 -16.07 -0.88 71.57
N GLN A 30 -14.86 -0.61 72.08
CA GLN A 30 -14.55 -0.44 73.50
C GLN A 30 -15.00 -1.64 74.35
N ASP A 31 -14.83 -2.84 73.81
CA ASP A 31 -15.10 -4.09 74.51
C ASP A 31 -13.85 -4.96 74.61
N ILE A 32 -13.59 -5.49 75.80
CA ILE A 32 -12.54 -6.50 76.05
C ILE A 32 -13.14 -7.75 76.69
N SER A 33 -14.43 -8.02 76.48
CA SER A 33 -15.12 -9.19 77.05
C SER A 33 -14.60 -10.53 76.53
N ASP A 34 -13.99 -10.54 75.34
CA ASP A 34 -13.30 -11.70 74.75
C ASP A 34 -11.89 -11.92 75.31
N TRP A 35 -11.31 -10.91 75.98
CA TRP A 35 -10.03 -11.03 76.65
C TRP A 35 -10.18 -11.59 78.06
N THR A 36 -9.20 -12.39 78.48
CA THR A 36 -9.12 -12.97 79.82
C THR A 36 -7.86 -12.46 80.53
N GLY A 37 -8.02 -11.97 81.76
CA GLY A 37 -6.91 -11.52 82.60
C GLY A 37 -7.37 -10.48 83.61
N ASP A 38 -6.59 -9.41 83.75
CA ASP A 38 -6.83 -8.31 84.68
C ASP A 38 -7.72 -7.22 84.04
N ASN A 39 -8.84 -7.60 83.40
CA ASN A 39 -9.70 -6.69 82.62
C ASN A 39 -10.12 -5.42 83.38
N ALA A 40 -10.24 -5.49 84.71
CA ALA A 40 -10.61 -4.35 85.56
C ALA A 40 -9.52 -3.24 85.65
N GLU A 41 -8.28 -3.53 85.23
CA GLU A 41 -7.15 -2.60 85.23
C GLU A 41 -6.93 -1.96 83.85
N PHE A 42 -7.84 -2.19 82.90
CA PHE A 42 -7.79 -1.61 81.57
C PHE A 42 -9.06 -0.80 81.27
N THR A 43 -8.86 0.34 80.61
CA THR A 43 -9.91 1.23 80.12
C THR A 43 -9.62 1.60 78.67
N PHE A 44 -10.44 2.46 78.07
CA PHE A 44 -10.26 2.92 76.70
C PHE A 44 -10.08 4.42 76.66
N ILE A 45 -9.17 4.89 75.82
CA ILE A 45 -9.01 6.31 75.51
C ILE A 45 -9.18 6.53 74.01
N THR A 46 -9.97 7.54 73.64
CA THR A 46 -10.14 7.94 72.24
C THR A 46 -9.32 9.19 71.98
N GLU A 47 -8.37 9.10 71.05
CA GLU A 47 -7.49 10.20 70.66
C GLU A 47 -7.17 10.16 69.17
N SER A 48 -7.16 11.34 68.53
CA SER A 48 -6.82 11.48 67.11
C SER A 48 -7.62 10.58 66.14
N GLY A 49 -8.82 10.13 66.53
CA GLY A 49 -9.69 9.25 65.74
C GLY A 49 -9.48 7.76 65.98
N ASN A 50 -8.56 7.36 66.86
CA ASN A 50 -8.31 5.97 67.23
C ASN A 50 -8.81 5.68 68.64
N VAL A 51 -9.11 4.41 68.93
CA VAL A 51 -9.38 3.93 70.29
C VAL A 51 -8.18 3.11 70.75
N LEU A 52 -7.58 3.50 71.88
CA LEU A 52 -6.46 2.77 72.48
C LEU A 52 -6.91 2.09 73.76
N LEU A 53 -6.47 0.84 73.95
CA LEU A 53 -6.53 0.18 75.24
C LEU A 53 -5.51 0.83 76.18
N HIS A 54 -6.00 1.41 77.26
CA HIS A 54 -5.21 2.16 78.24
C HIS A 54 -5.16 1.38 79.56
N GLN A 55 -3.96 1.06 80.03
CA GLN A 55 -3.80 0.50 81.37
C GLN A 55 -4.03 1.59 82.42
N ASP A 56 -4.87 1.34 83.43
CA ASP A 56 -5.19 2.26 84.54
C ASP A 56 -5.29 1.50 85.88
N ALA A 57 -4.14 1.07 86.40
CA ALA A 57 -4.06 0.29 87.64
C ALA A 57 -3.84 1.17 88.90
N ALA A 58 -4.38 0.74 90.04
CA ALA A 58 -4.38 1.56 91.27
C ALA A 58 -3.05 1.57 92.05
N SER A 59 -2.15 0.62 91.80
CA SER A 59 -0.87 0.47 92.52
C SER A 59 0.20 -0.18 91.64
N ALA A 60 1.47 -0.13 92.05
CA ALA A 60 2.54 -0.88 91.37
C ALA A 60 2.20 -2.38 91.28
N GLY A 61 2.57 -3.02 90.18
CA GLY A 61 2.25 -4.43 89.96
C GLY A 61 2.51 -4.87 88.53
N SER A 62 1.74 -5.87 88.12
CA SER A 62 1.69 -6.34 86.74
C SER A 62 0.24 -6.59 86.34
N SER A 63 -0.10 -6.22 85.11
CA SER A 63 -1.41 -6.45 84.51
C SER A 63 -1.23 -7.24 83.23
N GLN A 64 -2.11 -8.19 82.98
CA GLN A 64 -2.06 -9.01 81.76
C GLN A 64 -3.45 -9.18 81.14
N LEU A 65 -3.47 -9.29 79.82
CA LEU A 65 -4.62 -9.76 79.07
C LEU A 65 -4.17 -10.79 78.04
N SER A 66 -4.96 -11.84 77.89
CA SER A 66 -4.76 -12.90 76.92
C SER A 66 -6.06 -13.20 76.17
N ILE A 67 -5.92 -13.75 74.98
CA ILE A 67 -7.04 -14.22 74.17
C ILE A 67 -6.66 -15.53 73.47
N PRO A 68 -7.60 -16.48 73.29
CA PRO A 68 -7.33 -17.68 72.49
C PRO A 68 -6.81 -17.32 71.08
N SER A 69 -5.72 -17.96 70.68
CA SER A 69 -5.15 -17.84 69.33
C SER A 69 -4.47 -19.14 68.95
N THR A 70 -4.64 -19.56 67.70
CA THR A 70 -3.97 -20.74 67.11
C THR A 70 -2.95 -20.35 66.04
N ASN A 71 -2.75 -19.05 65.79
CA ASN A 71 -1.91 -18.55 64.71
C ASN A 71 -0.44 -18.77 65.06
N VAL A 72 0.24 -19.59 64.26
CA VAL A 72 1.68 -19.86 64.38
C VAL A 72 2.47 -19.37 63.17
N VAL A 73 1.81 -18.75 62.20
CA VAL A 73 2.40 -18.13 61.00
C VAL A 73 1.58 -16.90 60.63
N GLY A 74 2.15 -15.97 59.88
CA GLY A 74 1.52 -14.69 59.53
C GLY A 74 2.25 -13.53 60.18
N PHE A 75 1.53 -12.48 60.57
CA PHE A 75 2.12 -11.37 61.30
C PHE A 75 1.26 -10.92 62.50
N TRP A 76 1.95 -10.43 63.52
CA TRP A 76 1.35 -9.70 64.63
C TRP A 76 1.73 -8.24 64.47
N GLU A 77 0.75 -7.37 64.22
CA GLU A 77 0.96 -5.93 64.20
C GLU A 77 0.25 -5.27 65.38
N PHE A 78 0.89 -4.33 66.05
CA PHE A 78 0.29 -3.58 67.14
C PHE A 78 0.96 -2.23 67.31
N PHE A 79 0.20 -1.29 67.85
CA PHE A 79 0.71 -0.06 68.40
C PHE A 79 0.99 -0.24 69.89
N ILE A 80 2.12 0.30 70.36
CA ILE A 80 2.46 0.42 71.77
C ILE A 80 2.95 1.83 72.06
N ARG A 81 2.36 2.46 73.09
CA ARG A 81 2.87 3.71 73.68
C ARG A 81 3.43 3.46 75.07
N LEU A 82 4.66 3.93 75.26
CA LEU A 82 5.34 4.01 76.54
C LEU A 82 5.40 5.50 76.94
N ASP A 83 4.37 5.97 77.66
CA ASP A 83 4.11 7.41 77.85
C ASP A 83 5.07 8.07 78.86
N GLY A 84 6.13 8.69 78.32
CA GLY A 84 7.01 9.58 79.08
C GLY A 84 7.82 8.87 80.18
N PHE A 85 8.27 7.65 79.91
CA PHE A 85 9.17 6.90 80.79
C PHE A 85 10.18 6.07 80.02
N ASN A 86 11.36 5.92 80.63
CA ASN A 86 12.39 5.02 80.16
C ASN A 86 12.02 3.58 80.57
N PRO A 87 11.87 2.65 79.63
CA PRO A 87 11.62 1.25 79.94
C PRO A 87 12.73 0.65 80.83
N SER A 88 12.39 -0.37 81.62
CA SER A 88 13.31 -1.05 82.57
C SER A 88 12.70 -2.38 83.03
N ASP A 89 13.43 -3.21 83.78
CA ASP A 89 12.87 -4.46 84.32
C ASP A 89 11.65 -4.22 85.23
N GLY A 90 11.56 -3.03 85.85
CA GLY A 90 10.42 -2.60 86.66
C GLY A 90 9.33 -1.81 85.92
N ASN A 91 9.56 -1.45 84.65
CA ASN A 91 8.60 -0.74 83.77
C ASN A 91 8.78 -1.25 82.33
N LYS A 92 8.14 -2.37 81.98
CA LYS A 92 8.29 -3.03 80.67
C LYS A 92 6.97 -3.63 80.19
N SER A 93 6.91 -3.91 78.90
CA SER A 93 5.83 -4.68 78.28
C SER A 93 6.39 -5.96 77.66
N GLU A 94 5.71 -7.07 77.85
CA GLU A 94 6.04 -8.40 77.37
C GLU A 94 4.86 -8.90 76.52
N ILE A 95 5.00 -8.87 75.20
CA ILE A 95 3.96 -9.27 74.24
C ILE A 95 4.17 -10.73 73.85
N TYR A 96 3.30 -11.62 74.31
CA TYR A 96 3.33 -13.04 74.01
C TYR A 96 2.65 -13.29 72.65
N LEU A 97 3.48 -13.36 71.61
CA LEU A 97 3.04 -13.67 70.24
C LEU A 97 2.49 -15.10 70.14
N MET A 98 3.08 -16.02 70.91
CA MET A 98 2.66 -17.41 71.06
C MET A 98 2.79 -17.82 72.52
N SER A 99 1.76 -18.44 73.09
CA SER A 99 1.72 -19.00 74.46
C SER A 99 0.81 -20.21 74.51
N ASP A 100 1.21 -21.24 75.26
CA ASP A 100 0.37 -22.40 75.58
C ASP A 100 -0.57 -22.17 76.79
N SER A 101 -0.44 -21.02 77.46
CA SER A 101 -1.22 -20.63 78.64
C SER A 101 -1.83 -19.23 78.51
N ALA A 102 -3.02 -19.06 79.09
CA ALA A 102 -3.69 -17.76 79.23
C ALA A 102 -3.15 -16.91 80.41
N ASN A 103 -2.33 -17.49 81.27
CA ASN A 103 -1.77 -16.81 82.44
C ASN A 103 -0.24 -16.80 82.36
N PHE A 104 0.30 -15.62 82.08
CA PHE A 104 1.74 -15.34 81.90
C PHE A 104 2.53 -15.25 83.22
N ASP A 105 1.90 -15.54 84.37
CA ASP A 105 2.60 -15.78 85.65
C ASP A 105 2.89 -17.26 85.90
N GLN A 106 2.37 -18.16 85.05
CA GLN A 106 2.64 -19.59 85.12
C GLN A 106 3.88 -19.96 84.30
N ALA A 107 4.36 -21.19 84.45
CA ALA A 107 5.31 -21.74 83.50
C ALA A 107 4.61 -21.87 82.14
N ILE A 108 5.13 -21.18 81.14
CA ILE A 108 4.60 -21.19 79.77
C ILE A 108 5.69 -21.61 78.79
N ASP A 109 5.26 -22.13 77.65
CA ASP A 109 6.06 -22.40 76.47
C ASP A 109 5.58 -21.51 75.31
N GLY A 110 6.49 -20.78 74.66
CA GLY A 110 6.11 -19.88 73.58
C GLY A 110 7.17 -18.85 73.12
N TYR A 111 6.71 -17.76 72.52
CA TYR A 111 7.54 -16.66 72.04
C TYR A 111 7.02 -15.31 72.53
N MET A 112 7.91 -14.48 73.10
CA MET A 112 7.56 -13.21 73.73
C MET A 112 8.46 -12.08 73.20
N LEU A 113 7.85 -11.04 72.65
CA LEU A 113 8.51 -9.79 72.30
C LEU A 113 8.53 -8.85 73.50
N GLN A 114 9.72 -8.48 73.97
CA GLN A 114 9.90 -7.58 75.10
C GLN A 114 10.17 -6.15 74.62
N ALA A 115 9.53 -5.19 75.29
CA ALA A 115 9.83 -3.76 75.23
C ALA A 115 10.31 -3.28 76.61
N GLY A 116 11.64 -3.16 76.77
CA GLY A 116 12.31 -2.62 77.97
C GLY A 116 13.17 -3.61 78.75
N GLU A 117 14.36 -3.19 79.18
CA GLU A 117 15.30 -3.96 80.02
C GLU A 117 16.18 -3.04 80.89
N ASP A 118 16.92 -3.59 81.84
CA ASP A 118 17.91 -2.82 82.61
C ASP A 118 19.21 -2.59 81.80
N GLY A 119 19.40 -1.39 81.24
CA GLY A 119 20.63 -1.07 80.49
C GLY A 119 20.63 0.28 79.75
N SER A 120 21.66 0.51 78.92
CA SER A 120 21.66 1.59 77.94
C SER A 120 21.56 0.99 76.54
N GLY A 121 20.44 1.21 75.85
CA GLY A 121 20.16 0.66 74.52
C GLY A 121 18.91 -0.22 74.48
N ASP A 122 17.83 0.21 75.14
CA ASP A 122 16.55 -0.50 75.08
C ASP A 122 16.07 -0.55 73.62
N VAL A 123 15.76 -1.77 73.17
CA VAL A 123 15.20 -2.09 71.86
C VAL A 123 14.16 -3.19 72.03
N PHE A 124 13.35 -3.43 71.00
CA PHE A 124 12.46 -4.60 70.99
C PHE A 124 13.29 -5.89 70.80
N ARG A 125 12.99 -6.93 71.59
CA ARG A 125 13.68 -8.24 71.48
C ARG A 125 12.70 -9.39 71.56
N LEU A 126 12.85 -10.36 70.67
CA LEU A 126 12.03 -11.57 70.66
C LEU A 126 12.76 -12.70 71.37
N PHE A 127 12.15 -13.27 72.40
CA PHE A 127 12.69 -14.40 73.14
C PHE A 127 11.84 -15.65 72.95
N ARG A 128 12.50 -16.81 72.88
CA ARG A 128 11.89 -18.10 73.15
C ARG A 128 11.72 -18.25 74.66
N ILE A 129 10.54 -18.65 75.11
CA ILE A 129 10.22 -18.92 76.51
C ILE A 129 9.97 -20.41 76.68
N SER A 130 10.69 -21.04 77.61
CA SER A 130 10.56 -22.46 77.95
C SER A 130 10.36 -22.61 79.46
N ASP A 131 9.32 -23.31 79.89
CA ASP A 131 8.97 -23.50 81.32
C ASP A 131 8.94 -22.15 82.10
N GLY A 132 8.45 -21.09 81.45
CA GLY A 132 8.34 -19.74 82.00
C GLY A 132 9.64 -18.92 82.07
N ALA A 133 10.76 -19.45 81.58
CA ALA A 133 12.05 -18.75 81.54
C ALA A 133 12.48 -18.43 80.11
N LYS A 134 13.22 -17.33 79.92
CA LYS A 134 13.88 -17.02 78.65
C LYS A 134 14.90 -18.11 78.32
N ASP A 135 14.68 -18.81 77.22
CA ASP A 135 15.46 -19.96 76.75
C ASP A 135 16.09 -19.69 75.36
N GLY A 136 16.25 -18.42 74.99
CA GLY A 136 16.94 -18.02 73.76
C GLY A 136 16.43 -16.68 73.24
N GLU A 137 17.32 -15.91 72.63
CA GLU A 137 16.96 -14.70 71.88
C GLU A 137 16.86 -15.07 70.40
N VAL A 138 15.71 -14.79 69.80
CA VAL A 138 15.40 -15.12 68.39
C VAL A 138 15.89 -13.98 67.49
N LEU A 139 15.58 -12.74 67.84
CA LEU A 139 16.03 -11.52 67.17
C LEU A 139 16.08 -10.33 68.14
N THR A 140 16.88 -9.33 67.76
CA THR A 140 17.03 -8.06 68.47
C THR A 140 16.90 -6.91 67.47
N GLY A 141 15.93 -6.03 67.70
CA GLY A 141 15.68 -4.84 66.89
C GLY A 141 16.74 -3.75 67.06
N THR A 142 16.55 -2.64 66.36
CA THR A 142 17.47 -1.49 66.36
C THR A 142 16.84 -0.18 66.83
N THR A 143 15.51 -0.14 66.90
CA THR A 143 14.75 1.04 67.31
C THR A 143 15.00 1.35 68.78
N ASP A 144 15.61 2.51 69.06
CA ASP A 144 15.87 2.99 70.41
C ASP A 144 14.55 3.38 71.10
N ILE A 145 14.18 2.59 72.11
CA ILE A 145 12.98 2.84 72.94
C ILE A 145 13.34 3.39 74.33
N SER A 146 14.60 3.75 74.58
CA SER A 146 15.09 4.12 75.91
C SER A 146 14.47 5.39 76.50
N GLY A 147 13.86 6.24 75.67
CA GLY A 147 13.11 7.43 76.09
C GLY A 147 11.60 7.23 76.26
N GLY A 148 11.09 6.02 76.00
CA GLY A 148 9.68 5.79 75.71
C GLY A 148 9.28 6.38 74.36
N GLY A 149 7.99 6.32 74.02
CA GLY A 149 7.49 6.80 72.73
C GLY A 149 6.29 6.02 72.19
N ASP A 150 5.95 6.34 70.95
CA ASP A 150 4.83 5.79 70.18
C ASP A 150 5.40 4.90 69.07
N PHE A 151 5.09 3.61 69.09
CA PHE A 151 5.66 2.64 68.15
C PHE A 151 4.59 1.79 67.50
N ARG A 152 4.61 1.69 66.17
CA ARG A 152 3.92 0.63 65.42
C ARG A 152 4.92 -0.50 65.23
N VAL A 153 4.58 -1.68 65.70
CA VAL A 153 5.46 -2.86 65.70
C VAL A 153 4.77 -3.96 64.92
N ARG A 154 5.50 -4.58 64.00
CA ARG A 154 5.05 -5.76 63.25
C ARG A 154 6.08 -6.86 63.38
N VAL A 155 5.63 -8.05 63.73
CA VAL A 155 6.46 -9.27 63.76
C VAL A 155 5.88 -10.27 62.79
N ASP A 156 6.65 -10.66 61.78
CA ASP A 156 6.29 -11.68 60.80
C ASP A 156 6.92 -13.01 61.17
N ARG A 157 6.22 -14.11 60.89
CA ARG A 157 6.74 -15.48 61.00
C ARG A 157 6.24 -16.36 59.87
N ASP A 158 7.16 -17.06 59.22
CA ASP A 158 6.82 -18.08 58.22
C ASP A 158 6.74 -19.50 58.82
N ALA A 159 6.27 -20.47 58.02
CA ALA A 159 6.14 -21.88 58.45
C ALA A 159 7.48 -22.56 58.77
N SER A 160 8.60 -22.02 58.28
CA SER A 160 9.94 -22.51 58.58
C SER A 160 10.48 -21.97 59.91
N GLY A 161 9.76 -21.03 60.55
CA GLY A 161 10.17 -20.35 61.77
C GLY A 161 11.19 -19.26 61.51
N ASN A 162 11.22 -18.67 60.31
CA ASN A 162 11.90 -17.41 60.08
C ASN A 162 11.03 -16.27 60.62
N TRP A 163 11.65 -15.37 61.38
CA TRP A 163 11.03 -14.24 62.03
C TRP A 163 11.60 -12.94 61.46
N ALA A 164 10.76 -11.94 61.28
CA ALA A 164 11.16 -10.57 60.93
C ALA A 164 10.47 -9.56 61.85
N LEU A 165 11.21 -8.57 62.32
CA LEU A 165 10.71 -7.47 63.14
C LEU A 165 10.80 -6.18 62.33
N SER A 166 9.67 -5.48 62.21
CA SER A 166 9.55 -4.18 61.56
C SER A 166 8.93 -3.15 62.50
N VAL A 167 9.48 -1.94 62.56
CA VAL A 167 9.03 -0.89 63.50
C VAL A 167 8.87 0.46 62.80
N ALA A 168 7.90 1.26 63.24
CA ALA A 168 7.76 2.68 62.91
C ALA A 168 7.60 3.54 64.18
N ASN A 169 8.13 4.76 64.17
CA ASN A 169 8.13 5.68 65.33
C ASN A 169 6.87 6.56 65.44
N SER A 170 5.71 6.04 65.02
CA SER A 170 4.41 6.71 65.20
C SER A 170 3.27 5.73 64.97
N TYR A 171 2.05 6.10 65.39
CA TYR A 171 0.84 5.32 65.19
C TYR A 171 0.55 5.00 63.70
N SER A 172 0.71 5.99 62.82
CA SER A 172 0.43 5.88 61.38
C SER A 172 1.68 5.73 60.51
N GLY A 173 2.82 5.42 61.12
CA GLY A 173 4.08 5.24 60.40
C GLY A 173 4.11 3.96 59.58
N VAL A 174 4.80 3.98 58.44
CA VAL A 174 5.11 2.78 57.67
C VAL A 174 6.23 2.03 58.38
N THR A 175 6.01 0.78 58.75
CA THR A 175 7.01 -0.07 59.42
C THR A 175 8.17 -0.37 58.49
N VAL A 176 9.38 -0.41 59.04
CA VAL A 176 10.61 -0.76 58.32
C VAL A 176 11.22 -1.97 59.01
N GLU A 177 11.54 -3.01 58.24
CA GLU A 177 12.24 -4.20 58.76
C GLU A 177 13.60 -3.79 59.35
N GLU A 178 13.84 -4.19 60.59
CA GLU A 178 15.08 -3.88 61.31
C GLU A 178 15.83 -5.09 61.83
N ALA A 179 15.19 -6.26 61.95
CA ALA A 179 15.85 -7.48 62.39
C ALA A 179 15.16 -8.74 61.86
N THR A 180 15.95 -9.79 61.65
CA THR A 180 15.47 -11.14 61.32
C THR A 180 16.12 -12.19 62.22
N GLY A 181 15.47 -13.34 62.36
CA GLY A 181 15.96 -14.46 63.16
C GLY A 181 15.29 -15.77 62.76
N THR A 182 15.78 -16.90 63.25
CA THR A 182 15.17 -18.22 62.95
C THR A 182 15.06 -19.04 64.23
N ASP A 183 13.83 -19.38 64.62
CA ASP A 183 13.54 -20.34 65.68
C ASP A 183 12.17 -20.99 65.44
N ASN A 184 12.14 -22.32 65.36
CA ASN A 184 10.94 -23.12 65.10
C ASN A 184 10.69 -24.17 66.18
N THR A 185 11.11 -23.90 67.43
CA THR A 185 10.98 -24.81 68.56
C THR A 185 9.52 -25.13 68.89
N TYR A 186 8.65 -24.11 68.90
CA TYR A 186 7.22 -24.29 69.15
C TYR A 186 6.43 -24.12 67.84
N SER A 187 5.70 -25.17 67.46
CA SER A 187 4.89 -25.23 66.24
C SER A 187 3.37 -25.16 66.50
N SER A 188 2.97 -24.88 67.74
CA SER A 188 1.58 -24.71 68.16
C SER A 188 1.49 -23.63 69.24
N THR A 189 0.38 -22.90 69.28
CA THR A 189 0.05 -21.93 70.33
C THR A 189 -1.42 -22.11 70.72
N SER A 190 -1.79 -21.67 71.92
CA SER A 190 -3.18 -21.62 72.39
C SER A 190 -3.66 -20.20 72.69
N PHE A 191 -2.75 -19.27 72.93
CA PHE A 191 -3.05 -17.90 73.33
C PHE A 191 -2.10 -16.89 72.70
N PHE A 192 -2.63 -15.69 72.48
CA PHE A 192 -1.88 -14.45 72.26
C PHE A 192 -2.18 -13.51 73.44
N GLY A 193 -1.26 -12.62 73.78
CA GLY A 193 -1.57 -11.54 74.72
C GLY A 193 -0.36 -10.74 75.13
N PHE A 194 -0.50 -10.00 76.23
CA PHE A 194 0.59 -9.21 76.78
C PHE A 194 0.54 -9.12 78.29
N LYS A 195 1.69 -8.80 78.87
CA LYS A 195 1.88 -8.50 80.29
C LYS A 195 2.70 -7.23 80.45
N ASN A 196 2.20 -6.31 81.25
CA ASN A 196 2.95 -5.12 81.63
C ASN A 196 3.43 -5.26 83.07
N THR A 197 4.67 -4.90 83.34
CA THR A 197 5.24 -4.75 84.69
C THR A 197 5.52 -3.28 84.90
N TYR A 198 5.07 -2.70 86.03
CA TYR A 198 5.13 -1.26 86.21
C TYR A 198 5.23 -0.82 87.69
N THR A 199 5.91 0.31 87.89
CA THR A 199 5.92 1.03 89.17
C THR A 199 4.65 1.85 89.37
N ALA A 200 4.38 2.28 90.61
CA ALA A 200 3.17 3.04 90.94
C ALA A 200 3.03 4.34 90.14
N THR A 201 4.15 4.97 89.76
CA THR A 201 4.15 6.19 88.93
C THR A 201 3.91 5.94 87.43
N ARG A 202 3.83 4.67 87.01
CA ARG A 202 3.68 4.23 85.61
C ARG A 202 2.47 3.30 85.40
N ALA A 203 1.63 3.16 86.42
CA ALA A 203 0.45 2.29 86.38
C ALA A 203 -0.61 2.73 85.35
N ASP A 204 -0.49 3.96 84.84
CA ASP A 204 -1.37 4.60 83.84
C ASP A 204 -0.65 4.95 82.52
N LYS A 205 0.54 4.38 82.24
CA LYS A 205 1.45 4.85 81.17
C LYS A 205 1.62 3.94 79.95
N PHE A 206 0.83 2.88 79.87
CA PHE A 206 0.88 1.92 78.75
C PHE A 206 -0.40 2.03 77.92
N PHE A 207 -0.26 2.14 76.60
CA PHE A 207 -1.38 2.17 75.67
C PHE A 207 -1.13 1.24 74.50
N PHE A 208 -2.17 0.57 74.02
CA PHE A 208 -2.10 -0.41 72.93
C PHE A 208 -3.22 -0.23 71.91
N ASP A 209 -2.94 -0.63 70.67
CA ASP A 209 -3.93 -1.00 69.65
C ASP A 209 -3.39 -2.27 68.98
N PHE A 210 -4.17 -3.34 68.86
CA PHE A 210 -3.71 -4.61 68.30
C PHE A 210 -4.36 -4.86 66.93
N LYS A 211 -3.55 -5.08 65.90
CA LYS A 211 -3.99 -5.58 64.59
C LYS A 211 -3.27 -6.89 64.26
N ILE A 212 -3.84 -8.01 64.67
CA ILE A 212 -3.37 -9.33 64.23
C ILE A 212 -4.11 -9.67 62.95
N ASP A 213 -3.39 -9.88 61.84
CA ASP A 213 -3.97 -10.05 60.52
C ASP A 213 -3.13 -11.06 59.71
N ILE A 214 -3.81 -11.85 58.89
CA ILE A 214 -3.20 -12.82 58.00
C ILE A 214 -3.41 -12.26 56.59
N PRO A 215 -2.34 -11.84 55.86
CA PRO A 215 -2.51 -11.27 54.53
C PRO A 215 -3.31 -12.23 53.65
N PRO A 216 -4.35 -11.79 52.92
CA PRO A 216 -5.09 -12.68 52.04
C PRO A 216 -4.19 -13.23 50.94
N ILE A 217 -4.50 -14.43 50.44
CA ILE A 217 -3.88 -14.90 49.20
C ILE A 217 -4.35 -13.99 48.06
N GLN A 218 -3.42 -13.57 47.22
CA GLN A 218 -3.64 -12.69 46.08
C GLN A 218 -2.94 -13.28 44.86
N ILE A 219 -3.31 -12.82 43.66
CA ILE A 219 -2.52 -13.07 42.46
C ILE A 219 -1.36 -12.07 42.45
N ALA A 220 -0.14 -12.59 42.46
CA ALA A 220 1.07 -11.80 42.32
C ALA A 220 1.37 -11.48 40.85
N ASP A 221 1.16 -12.45 39.96
CA ASP A 221 1.38 -12.31 38.52
C ASP A 221 0.59 -13.35 37.72
N ALA A 222 0.26 -13.03 36.47
CA ALA A 222 -0.25 -13.99 35.50
C ALA A 222 0.22 -13.63 34.09
N SER A 223 0.84 -14.59 33.40
CA SER A 223 1.44 -14.36 32.08
C SER A 223 1.31 -15.59 31.18
N LEU A 224 1.24 -15.38 29.86
CA LEU A 224 1.32 -16.49 28.92
C LEU A 224 2.76 -17.04 28.87
N LEU A 225 2.89 -18.36 28.97
CA LEU A 225 4.14 -19.08 28.65
C LEU A 225 4.15 -19.56 27.20
N SER A 226 2.96 -19.84 26.64
CA SER A 226 2.77 -20.27 25.26
C SER A 226 1.35 -19.94 24.79
N ALA A 227 1.03 -20.24 23.52
CA ALA A 227 -0.31 -20.07 22.98
C ALA A 227 -1.41 -20.88 23.70
N SER A 228 -1.04 -21.90 24.50
CA SER A 228 -1.97 -22.76 25.24
C SER A 228 -1.60 -22.93 26.71
N THR A 229 -0.72 -22.09 27.25
CA THR A 229 -0.22 -22.22 28.63
C THR A 229 -0.12 -20.86 29.30
N ILE A 230 -0.71 -20.73 30.49
CA ILE A 230 -0.63 -19.54 31.35
C ILE A 230 0.06 -19.93 32.65
N ASN A 231 1.05 -19.15 33.08
CA ASN A 231 1.56 -19.22 34.44
C ASN A 231 0.80 -18.24 35.32
N VAL A 232 0.37 -18.69 36.49
CA VAL A 232 -0.22 -17.84 37.55
C VAL A 232 0.62 -18.00 38.80
N THR A 233 1.06 -16.89 39.36
CA THR A 233 1.84 -16.83 40.60
C THR A 233 1.00 -16.15 41.69
N PHE A 234 0.97 -16.75 42.88
CA PHE A 234 0.23 -16.27 44.05
C PHE A 234 1.16 -15.56 45.04
N SER A 235 0.59 -14.69 45.88
CA SER A 235 1.33 -13.96 46.92
C SER A 235 1.82 -14.84 48.08
N LYS A 236 1.28 -16.06 48.21
CA LYS A 236 1.68 -17.08 49.20
C LYS A 236 1.34 -18.48 48.70
N ASP A 237 1.83 -19.49 49.42
CA ASP A 237 1.58 -20.89 49.07
C ASP A 237 0.08 -21.23 49.17
N TYR A 238 -0.47 -21.86 48.14
CA TYR A 238 -1.87 -22.30 48.07
C TYR A 238 -2.05 -23.73 48.61
N ASP A 239 -3.28 -24.13 48.98
CA ASP A 239 -3.61 -25.54 49.27
C ASP A 239 -3.79 -26.30 47.94
N PRO A 240 -2.91 -27.26 47.59
CA PRO A 240 -3.02 -28.04 46.35
C PRO A 240 -4.36 -28.76 46.17
N ALA A 241 -5.09 -29.06 47.25
CA ALA A 241 -6.40 -29.69 47.18
C ALA A 241 -7.48 -28.76 46.61
N THR A 242 -7.31 -27.45 46.74
CA THR A 242 -8.27 -26.44 46.26
C THR A 242 -8.06 -26.07 44.79
N ILE A 243 -6.93 -26.46 44.18
CA ILE A 243 -6.63 -26.23 42.77
C ILE A 243 -7.38 -27.23 41.89
N GLN A 244 -8.41 -26.76 41.21
CA GLN A 244 -9.22 -27.51 40.25
C GLN A 244 -9.33 -26.74 38.93
N ASN A 245 -9.55 -27.45 37.82
CA ASN A 245 -9.73 -26.80 36.52
C ASN A 245 -10.91 -25.81 36.50
N SER A 246 -11.93 -26.04 37.32
CA SER A 246 -13.08 -25.13 37.45
C SER A 246 -12.77 -23.81 38.14
N ASN A 247 -11.64 -23.70 38.85
CA ASN A 247 -11.23 -22.45 39.48
C ASN A 247 -10.75 -21.41 38.45
N PHE A 248 -10.38 -21.86 37.24
CA PHE A 248 -9.79 -21.03 36.19
C PHE A 248 -10.66 -21.08 34.95
N THR A 249 -11.21 -19.94 34.52
CA THR A 249 -12.06 -19.86 33.33
C THR A 249 -11.60 -18.72 32.42
N ILE A 250 -11.42 -19.02 31.14
CA ILE A 250 -11.12 -18.01 30.11
C ILE A 250 -12.42 -17.50 29.49
N THR A 251 -12.54 -16.17 29.45
CA THR A 251 -13.64 -15.45 28.80
C THR A 251 -13.08 -14.57 27.67
N PRO A 252 -13.61 -14.62 26.44
CA PRO A 252 -14.78 -15.37 25.99
C PRO A 252 -14.49 -16.86 25.74
N GLY A 253 -15.55 -17.67 25.78
CA GLY A 253 -15.51 -19.09 25.43
C GLY A 253 -15.68 -20.05 26.60
N ASN A 254 -15.62 -19.56 27.84
CA ASN A 254 -15.72 -20.35 29.08
C ASN A 254 -14.77 -21.55 29.05
N LEU A 255 -13.53 -21.33 28.62
CA LEU A 255 -12.54 -22.41 28.49
C LEU A 255 -11.90 -22.66 29.85
N ASN A 256 -11.90 -23.91 30.31
CA ASN A 256 -11.13 -24.33 31.48
C ASN A 256 -9.84 -25.01 31.02
N PRO A 257 -8.77 -24.98 31.83
CA PRO A 257 -7.56 -25.76 31.55
C PRO A 257 -7.90 -27.24 31.47
N THR A 258 -7.17 -27.98 30.63
CA THR A 258 -7.25 -29.44 30.54
C THR A 258 -6.39 -30.12 31.62
N SER A 259 -5.29 -29.49 32.01
CA SER A 259 -4.45 -29.90 33.13
C SER A 259 -3.84 -28.69 33.81
N ILE A 260 -3.50 -28.84 35.08
CA ILE A 260 -2.80 -27.83 35.87
C ILE A 260 -1.53 -28.47 36.41
N ASP A 261 -0.38 -27.95 36.02
CA ASP A 261 0.90 -28.32 36.60
C ASP A 261 1.23 -27.38 37.76
N GLN A 262 1.85 -27.90 38.82
CA GLN A 262 2.10 -27.18 40.07
C GLN A 262 3.61 -27.10 40.33
N PRO A 263 4.34 -26.23 39.60
CA PRO A 263 5.81 -26.18 39.67
C PRO A 263 6.34 -25.78 41.05
N SER A 264 5.55 -25.09 41.88
CA SER A 264 5.90 -24.71 43.25
C SER A 264 4.65 -24.53 44.12
N GLY A 265 4.83 -24.29 45.42
CA GLY A 265 3.72 -24.04 46.35
C GLY A 265 2.93 -22.76 46.06
N SER A 266 3.47 -21.83 45.28
CA SER A 266 2.89 -20.51 44.99
C SER A 266 2.74 -20.22 43.49
N SER A 267 2.89 -21.21 42.61
CA SER A 267 2.65 -21.02 41.17
C SER A 267 2.03 -22.26 40.53
N VAL A 268 1.12 -22.00 39.58
CA VAL A 268 0.46 -23.01 38.77
C VAL A 268 0.62 -22.69 37.29
N GLU A 269 0.80 -23.72 36.47
CA GLU A 269 0.78 -23.63 35.01
C GLU A 269 -0.52 -24.25 34.49
N LEU A 270 -1.38 -23.40 33.92
CA LEU A 270 -2.66 -23.76 33.35
C LEU A 270 -2.45 -24.19 31.90
N VAL A 271 -2.63 -25.48 31.59
CA VAL A 271 -2.45 -26.04 30.25
C VAL A 271 -3.82 -26.29 29.61
N PHE A 272 -4.04 -25.70 28.44
CA PHE A 272 -5.28 -25.81 27.67
C PHE A 272 -5.12 -26.78 26.50
N GLY A 273 -6.19 -27.51 26.15
CA GLY A 273 -6.19 -28.51 25.08
C GLY A 273 -6.17 -27.92 23.67
N SER A 274 -6.36 -26.62 23.55
CA SER A 274 -6.25 -25.85 22.31
C SER A 274 -5.53 -24.53 22.60
N ASN A 275 -5.10 -23.83 21.55
CA ASN A 275 -4.67 -22.45 21.68
C ASN A 275 -5.79 -21.63 22.33
N LEU A 276 -5.40 -20.66 23.14
CA LEU A 276 -6.27 -19.69 23.79
C LEU A 276 -7.00 -18.82 22.73
N PRO A 277 -7.86 -17.86 23.10
CA PRO A 277 -8.30 -16.82 22.16
C PRO A 277 -7.12 -15.93 21.74
N SER A 278 -7.11 -15.45 20.49
CA SER A 278 -6.24 -14.33 20.12
C SER A 278 -6.82 -13.02 20.63
N GLY A 279 -5.98 -11.99 20.74
CA GLY A 279 -6.40 -10.69 21.24
C GLY A 279 -6.45 -10.65 22.76
N SER A 280 -7.35 -9.84 23.29
CA SER A 280 -7.59 -9.69 24.72
C SER A 280 -8.59 -10.75 25.20
N PHE A 281 -8.28 -11.41 26.31
CA PHE A 281 -9.21 -12.31 26.99
C PHE A 281 -9.00 -12.26 28.51
N ASP A 282 -10.03 -12.58 29.25
CA ASP A 282 -10.03 -12.55 30.69
C ASP A 282 -9.81 -13.96 31.26
N LEU A 283 -9.00 -14.06 32.31
CA LEU A 283 -8.83 -15.23 33.16
C LEU A 283 -9.51 -14.96 34.50
N ASP A 284 -10.65 -15.63 34.72
CA ASP A 284 -11.38 -15.62 35.98
C ASP A 284 -10.81 -16.69 36.91
N ILE A 285 -10.41 -16.30 38.12
CA ILE A 285 -9.81 -17.15 39.15
C ILE A 285 -10.65 -17.07 40.43
N THR A 286 -11.12 -18.22 40.92
CA THR A 286 -12.04 -18.28 42.06
C THR A 286 -11.69 -19.40 43.04
N SER A 287 -12.09 -19.27 44.30
CA SER A 287 -12.14 -20.37 45.30
C SER A 287 -10.81 -21.12 45.51
N ILE A 288 -9.69 -20.39 45.59
CA ILE A 288 -8.36 -20.95 45.95
C ILE A 288 -8.07 -20.60 47.40
N GLU A 289 -7.73 -21.58 48.24
CA GLU A 289 -7.35 -21.35 49.63
C GLU A 289 -5.83 -21.32 49.77
N ASP A 290 -5.32 -20.63 50.78
CA ASP A 290 -3.92 -20.73 51.15
C ASP A 290 -3.59 -22.10 51.76
N SER A 291 -2.33 -22.50 51.75
CA SER A 291 -1.87 -23.83 52.21
C SER A 291 -2.23 -24.19 53.66
N ASN A 292 -2.66 -23.19 54.46
CA ASN A 292 -3.06 -23.34 55.85
C ASN A 292 -4.59 -23.22 56.04
N ASN A 293 -5.37 -23.04 54.97
CA ASN A 293 -6.83 -22.84 54.96
C ASN A 293 -7.31 -21.72 55.90
N GLN A 294 -6.53 -20.64 55.97
CA GLN A 294 -6.80 -19.45 56.79
C GLN A 294 -7.43 -18.31 55.97
N THR A 295 -7.11 -18.24 54.67
CA THR A 295 -7.67 -17.22 53.76
C THR A 295 -8.04 -17.81 52.42
N THR A 296 -9.10 -17.30 51.80
CA THR A 296 -9.50 -17.63 50.43
C THR A 296 -9.19 -16.46 49.50
N LEU A 297 -8.72 -16.76 48.29
CA LEU A 297 -8.54 -15.79 47.21
C LEU A 297 -9.89 -15.14 46.91
N ALA A 298 -9.92 -13.81 46.95
CA ALA A 298 -11.06 -13.07 46.42
C ALA A 298 -11.18 -13.32 44.91
N ASP A 299 -12.38 -13.57 44.41
CA ASP A 299 -12.61 -13.79 42.98
C ASP A 299 -11.94 -12.67 42.16
N THR A 300 -11.03 -13.07 41.28
CA THR A 300 -10.13 -12.17 40.57
C THR A 300 -10.24 -12.43 39.08
N THR A 301 -10.43 -11.37 38.29
CA THR A 301 -10.39 -11.43 36.83
C THR A 301 -9.12 -10.72 36.35
N ILE A 302 -8.35 -11.40 35.50
CA ILE A 302 -7.12 -10.86 34.92
C ILE A 302 -7.26 -10.81 33.41
N THR A 303 -7.13 -9.63 32.82
CA THR A 303 -7.06 -9.50 31.37
C THR A 303 -5.65 -9.83 30.87
N LEU A 304 -5.57 -10.77 29.95
CA LEU A 304 -4.36 -11.23 29.29
C LEU A 304 -4.45 -10.97 27.79
N PHE A 305 -3.29 -10.91 27.14
CA PHE A 305 -3.18 -10.64 25.71
C PHE A 305 -2.42 -11.77 25.03
N ARG A 306 -2.95 -12.26 23.90
CA ARG A 306 -2.19 -13.06 22.96
C ARG A 306 -2.09 -12.34 21.62
N PHE A 307 -0.87 -11.95 21.29
CA PHE A 307 -0.53 -11.38 19.99
C PHE A 307 -0.67 -12.42 18.87
N GLU A 308 -1.02 -11.93 17.70
CA GLU A 308 -1.02 -12.70 16.46
C GLU A 308 0.18 -12.34 15.60
N GLU A 309 0.50 -13.22 14.66
CA GLU A 309 1.54 -12.97 13.67
C GLU A 309 1.08 -11.88 12.69
N TYR A 310 1.98 -10.96 12.38
CA TYR A 310 1.78 -9.91 11.38
C TYR A 310 1.53 -10.51 9.99
N GLN A 311 0.60 -9.91 9.24
CA GLN A 311 0.44 -10.13 7.80
C GLN A 311 0.63 -8.82 7.01
N THR A 312 1.12 -8.93 5.77
CA THR A 312 1.34 -7.78 4.90
C THR A 312 0.09 -6.89 4.81
N GLY A 313 0.25 -5.62 5.17
CA GLY A 313 -0.82 -4.62 5.17
C GLY A 313 -1.52 -4.44 6.52
N ASP A 314 -1.28 -5.32 7.51
CA ASP A 314 -1.92 -5.19 8.82
C ASP A 314 -1.53 -3.88 9.52
N ILE A 315 -0.25 -3.48 9.43
CA ILE A 315 0.26 -2.21 9.95
C ILE A 315 0.72 -1.34 8.80
N ILE A 316 0.30 -0.08 8.81
CA ILE A 316 0.69 0.92 7.80
C ILE A 316 1.15 2.21 8.46
N ILE A 317 1.97 3.00 7.75
CA ILE A 317 2.17 4.42 8.08
C ILE A 317 0.89 5.15 7.66
N ASN A 318 0.25 5.84 8.60
CA ASN A 318 -1.06 6.46 8.42
C ASN A 318 -1.01 7.99 8.35
N GLU A 319 -0.13 8.59 9.14
CA GLU A 319 0.04 10.03 9.24
C GLU A 319 1.48 10.33 9.67
N PHE A 320 2.07 11.43 9.20
CA PHE A 320 3.35 11.91 9.72
C PHE A 320 3.46 13.43 9.72
N LEU A 321 4.17 13.97 10.71
CA LEU A 321 4.48 15.39 10.82
C LEU A 321 6.00 15.58 10.75
N LYS A 322 6.46 16.17 9.64
CA LYS A 322 7.88 16.49 9.39
C LYS A 322 8.26 17.93 9.76
N ASP A 323 7.29 18.84 9.75
CA ASP A 323 7.48 20.26 10.05
C ASP A 323 6.51 20.69 11.16
N PRO A 324 6.85 20.48 12.44
CA PRO A 324 5.88 20.65 13.52
C PRO A 324 5.63 22.12 13.90
N PRO A 325 4.37 22.54 14.16
CA PRO A 325 4.08 23.87 14.66
C PRO A 325 4.37 24.04 16.15
N GLY A 326 5.05 25.13 16.50
CA GLY A 326 5.17 25.60 17.87
C GLY A 326 5.95 24.66 18.77
N ALA A 327 5.26 24.00 19.70
CA ALA A 327 5.86 23.08 20.68
C ALA A 327 5.58 21.61 20.36
N LEU A 328 4.89 21.31 19.25
CA LEU A 328 4.82 19.94 18.75
C LEU A 328 6.21 19.50 18.29
N GLU A 329 6.43 18.19 18.35
CA GLU A 329 7.60 17.53 17.81
C GLU A 329 7.17 16.67 16.62
N GLU A 330 8.15 16.28 15.81
CA GLU A 330 7.92 15.34 14.72
C GLU A 330 7.30 14.03 15.24
N TYR A 331 6.41 13.45 14.44
CA TYR A 331 5.81 12.16 14.74
C TYR A 331 5.48 11.34 13.50
N VAL A 332 5.35 10.05 13.71
CA VAL A 332 4.75 9.11 12.76
C VAL A 332 3.65 8.35 13.48
N GLU A 333 2.49 8.29 12.87
CA GLU A 333 1.40 7.45 13.31
C GLU A 333 1.34 6.17 12.49
N LEU A 334 1.19 5.05 13.19
CA LEU A 334 0.90 3.76 12.60
C LEU A 334 -0.55 3.40 12.84
N LYS A 335 -1.20 2.81 11.82
CA LYS A 335 -2.55 2.26 11.91
C LYS A 335 -2.50 0.75 11.77
N ASN A 336 -3.20 0.05 12.66
CA ASN A 336 -3.56 -1.35 12.46
C ASN A 336 -4.87 -1.43 11.66
N THR A 337 -4.78 -1.88 10.42
CA THR A 337 -5.92 -2.02 9.50
C THR A 337 -6.57 -3.39 9.58
N SER A 338 -6.02 -4.28 10.42
CA SER A 338 -6.47 -5.66 10.56
C SER A 338 -7.31 -5.86 11.82
N SER A 339 -8.00 -7.00 11.87
CA SER A 339 -8.71 -7.45 13.06
C SER A 339 -7.79 -8.10 14.11
N ARG A 340 -6.46 -8.04 13.94
CA ARG A 340 -5.47 -8.76 14.77
C ARG A 340 -4.90 -7.87 15.85
N LEU A 341 -4.67 -8.43 17.04
CA LEU A 341 -3.88 -7.75 18.07
C LEU A 341 -2.40 -8.03 17.79
N LEU A 342 -1.64 -6.98 17.47
CA LEU A 342 -0.24 -7.11 17.07
C LEU A 342 0.69 -6.51 18.13
N ASN A 343 1.95 -6.93 18.11
CA ASN A 343 2.99 -6.44 19.01
C ASN A 343 4.08 -5.75 18.19
N LEU A 344 4.45 -4.53 18.58
CA LEU A 344 5.50 -3.73 17.94
C LEU A 344 6.84 -3.81 18.69
N LYS A 345 6.99 -4.79 19.59
CA LYS A 345 8.26 -5.05 20.27
C LYS A 345 9.36 -5.33 19.24
N ASP A 346 10.51 -4.70 19.45
CA ASP A 346 11.71 -4.80 18.60
C ASP A 346 11.54 -4.32 17.14
N TRP A 347 10.36 -3.81 16.77
CA TRP A 347 10.15 -3.12 15.49
C TRP A 347 10.95 -1.82 15.45
N LYS A 348 11.24 -1.35 14.24
CA LYS A 348 12.09 -0.19 14.02
C LYS A 348 11.43 0.83 13.11
N LEU A 349 11.57 2.11 13.49
CA LEU A 349 11.11 3.26 12.74
C LEU A 349 12.23 4.29 12.61
N GLY A 350 12.34 4.92 11.45
CA GLY A 350 13.26 6.04 11.25
C GLY A 350 13.34 6.47 9.80
N ASP A 351 14.47 7.09 9.44
CA ASP A 351 14.73 7.65 8.12
C ASP A 351 15.76 6.82 7.34
N ASN A 352 16.33 7.37 6.27
CA ASN A 352 17.38 6.68 5.53
C ASN A 352 18.73 6.61 6.27
N GLY A 353 18.95 7.45 7.29
CA GLY A 353 20.20 7.52 8.03
C GLY A 353 20.23 6.62 9.28
N THR A 354 19.15 6.62 10.05
CA THR A 354 19.07 6.01 11.38
C THR A 354 17.71 5.35 11.62
N LEU A 355 17.71 4.20 12.28
CA LEU A 355 16.51 3.53 12.76
C LEU A 355 16.52 3.49 14.28
N SER A 356 15.37 3.74 14.89
CA SER A 356 15.13 3.64 16.33
C SER A 356 14.19 2.48 16.62
N THR A 357 14.49 1.69 17.65
CA THR A 357 13.58 0.64 18.14
C THR A 357 12.36 1.29 18.77
N ILE A 358 11.15 0.86 18.37
CA ILE A 358 9.88 1.43 18.83
C ILE A 358 9.65 1.10 20.32
N SER A 359 9.92 -0.15 20.72
CA SER A 359 9.83 -0.62 22.11
C SER A 359 10.71 -1.85 22.31
N ASP A 360 11.39 -1.94 23.45
CA ASP A 360 12.10 -3.16 23.89
C ASP A 360 11.22 -4.08 24.77
N GLN A 361 10.01 -3.61 25.10
CA GLN A 361 8.94 -4.36 25.77
C GLN A 361 7.76 -4.60 24.81
N ASP A 362 6.83 -5.45 25.22
CA ASP A 362 5.58 -5.65 24.47
C ASP A 362 4.83 -4.32 24.32
N LEU A 363 4.55 -3.94 23.08
CA LEU A 363 3.79 -2.75 22.73
C LEU A 363 2.63 -3.17 21.84
N ALA A 364 1.47 -3.34 22.47
CA ALA A 364 0.26 -3.80 21.80
C ALA A 364 -0.33 -2.71 20.89
N ILE A 365 -0.67 -3.06 19.65
CA ILE A 365 -1.54 -2.25 18.80
C ILE A 365 -2.83 -3.01 18.51
N PHE A 366 -3.94 -2.46 19.01
CA PHE A 366 -5.25 -3.10 18.94
C PHE A 366 -5.80 -3.12 17.50
N PRO A 367 -6.74 -4.02 17.19
CA PRO A 367 -7.48 -3.97 15.93
C PRO A 367 -8.08 -2.60 15.65
N ASP A 368 -8.05 -2.16 14.39
CA ASP A 368 -8.64 -0.89 13.92
C ASP A 368 -8.24 0.33 14.78
N SER A 369 -6.98 0.37 15.24
CA SER A 369 -6.47 1.41 16.16
C SER A 369 -5.15 2.02 15.70
N PHE A 370 -4.73 3.07 16.40
CA PHE A 370 -3.56 3.89 16.07
C PHE A 370 -2.54 3.85 17.20
N VAL A 371 -1.26 3.99 16.85
CA VAL A 371 -0.19 4.32 17.79
C VAL A 371 0.68 5.43 17.21
N VAL A 372 0.96 6.45 18.02
CA VAL A 372 1.78 7.59 17.59
C VAL A 372 3.18 7.48 18.21
N ILE A 373 4.20 7.56 17.37
CA ILE A 373 5.60 7.52 17.77
C ILE A 373 6.17 8.94 17.67
N THR A 374 6.69 9.48 18.78
CA THR A 374 7.24 10.84 18.85
C THR A 374 8.31 10.95 19.93
N SER A 375 9.14 12.01 19.89
CA SER A 375 10.15 12.30 20.91
C SER A 375 9.57 12.90 22.20
N ASP A 376 8.39 13.53 22.13
CA ASP A 376 7.70 14.14 23.27
C ASP A 376 6.19 13.81 23.29
N THR A 377 5.84 12.76 24.04
CA THR A 377 4.44 12.34 24.18
C THR A 377 3.60 13.31 25.01
N ALA A 378 4.23 14.15 25.86
CA ALA A 378 3.49 15.13 26.66
C ALA A 378 3.07 16.33 25.80
N ALA A 379 3.96 16.80 24.91
CA ALA A 379 3.64 17.81 23.90
C ALA A 379 2.51 17.34 22.98
N LEU A 380 2.61 16.12 22.44
CA LEU A 380 1.56 15.52 21.60
C LEU A 380 0.19 15.49 22.32
N LYS A 381 0.15 14.97 23.55
CA LYS A 381 -1.09 14.88 24.35
C LYS A 381 -1.66 16.25 24.74
N SER A 382 -0.83 17.29 24.79
CA SER A 382 -1.30 18.66 25.05
C SER A 382 -2.13 19.24 23.90
N VAL A 383 -1.92 18.75 22.68
CA VAL A 383 -2.64 19.17 21.47
C VAL A 383 -3.80 18.22 21.16
N PHE A 384 -3.55 16.92 21.15
CA PHE A 384 -4.51 15.92 20.68
C PHE A 384 -5.28 15.20 21.80
N GLY A 385 -4.95 15.48 23.07
CA GLY A 385 -5.60 14.87 24.23
C GLY A 385 -5.07 13.46 24.53
N ASN A 386 -5.97 12.54 24.88
CA ASN A 386 -5.57 11.18 25.27
C ASN A 386 -5.28 10.31 24.05
N VAL A 387 -4.04 10.42 23.54
CA VAL A 387 -3.52 9.63 22.42
C VAL A 387 -2.71 8.43 22.91
N TYR A 388 -2.90 7.27 22.28
CA TYR A 388 -2.02 6.11 22.49
C TYR A 388 -0.69 6.37 21.78
N ALA A 389 0.33 6.75 22.55
CA ALA A 389 1.61 7.20 22.03
C ALA A 389 2.78 6.57 22.78
N THR A 390 3.87 6.31 22.06
CA THR A 390 5.14 5.83 22.61
C THR A 390 6.24 6.86 22.39
N GLN A 391 7.10 7.03 23.39
CA GLN A 391 8.18 8.01 23.35
C GLN A 391 9.45 7.38 22.79
N VAL A 392 9.87 7.80 21.60
CA VAL A 392 11.03 7.28 20.89
C VAL A 392 11.88 8.43 20.37
N SER A 393 13.20 8.32 20.51
CA SER A 393 14.13 9.30 19.90
C SER A 393 14.19 9.05 18.40
N LEU A 394 13.33 9.71 17.64
CA LEU A 394 13.33 9.64 16.17
C LEU A 394 14.49 10.44 15.56
N PRO A 395 15.01 10.04 14.39
CA PRO A 395 15.82 10.94 13.58
C PRO A 395 14.99 12.14 13.12
N ALA A 396 15.67 13.22 12.72
CA ALA A 396 15.00 14.39 12.17
C ALA A 396 14.44 14.06 10.78
N PHE A 397 13.12 14.23 10.59
CA PHE A 397 12.46 14.08 9.31
C PHE A 397 12.59 15.38 8.50
N ASN A 398 13.56 15.43 7.60
CA ASN A 398 13.94 16.67 6.96
C ASN A 398 12.86 17.20 6.00
N ASN A 399 12.57 18.51 6.05
CA ASN A 399 11.65 19.18 5.10
C ASN A 399 12.09 19.12 3.61
N THR A 400 13.27 18.56 3.33
CA THR A 400 13.74 18.28 1.96
C THR A 400 13.29 16.89 1.50
N THR A 401 14.01 16.27 0.56
CA THR A 401 13.82 14.84 0.28
C THR A 401 14.29 14.03 1.48
N ASP A 402 13.43 13.15 1.98
CA ASP A 402 13.74 12.21 3.06
C ASP A 402 12.81 10.99 3.01
N GLN A 403 13.00 10.05 3.94
CA GLN A 403 12.23 8.80 4.00
C GLN A 403 11.66 8.54 5.40
N ILE A 404 10.57 7.79 5.43
CA ILE A 404 10.07 7.13 6.64
C ILE A 404 10.07 5.63 6.36
N ARG A 405 10.70 4.87 7.24
CA ARG A 405 10.88 3.42 7.08
C ARG A 405 10.44 2.68 8.33
N LEU A 406 9.52 1.74 8.16
CA LEU A 406 9.05 0.85 9.20
C LEU A 406 9.50 -0.59 8.90
N TYR A 407 10.15 -1.20 9.88
CA TYR A 407 10.61 -2.58 9.83
C TYR A 407 10.09 -3.39 11.02
N ASP A 408 9.82 -4.67 10.79
CA ASP A 408 9.52 -5.61 11.87
C ASP A 408 10.79 -5.98 12.67
N GLU A 409 10.62 -6.84 13.67
CA GLU A 409 11.69 -7.34 14.52
C GLU A 409 12.77 -8.14 13.75
N ASN A 410 12.42 -8.67 12.57
CA ASN A 410 13.32 -9.44 11.70
C ASN A 410 14.02 -8.57 10.64
N GLY A 411 13.68 -7.28 10.55
CA GLY A 411 14.20 -6.34 9.56
C GLY A 411 13.51 -6.42 8.20
N ALA A 412 12.35 -7.06 8.09
CA ALA A 412 11.51 -7.00 6.90
C ALA A 412 10.79 -5.64 6.84
N THR A 413 10.71 -5.05 5.65
CA THR A 413 9.99 -3.78 5.47
C THR A 413 8.49 -4.02 5.59
N ILE A 414 7.86 -3.27 6.49
CA ILE A 414 6.42 -3.28 6.73
C ILE A 414 5.75 -2.24 5.87
N ASP A 415 6.21 -0.99 5.98
CA ASP A 415 5.78 0.13 5.15
C ASP A 415 6.94 1.13 5.03
N SER A 416 6.99 1.88 3.94
CA SER A 416 8.00 2.91 3.74
C SER A 416 7.59 3.87 2.64
N LEU A 417 8.03 5.12 2.76
CA LEU A 417 7.84 6.13 1.73
C LEU A 417 9.07 7.04 1.63
N GLU A 418 9.27 7.62 0.45
CA GLU A 418 10.19 8.73 0.20
C GLU A 418 9.35 9.93 -0.19
N TYR A 419 9.47 11.02 0.58
CA TYR A 419 8.77 12.27 0.31
C TYR A 419 9.76 13.32 -0.18
N THR A 420 9.25 14.30 -0.93
CA THR A 420 10.05 15.42 -1.48
C THR A 420 9.61 16.73 -0.83
N PRO A 421 10.30 17.86 -1.08
CA PRO A 421 9.85 19.17 -0.58
C PRO A 421 8.44 19.55 -1.06
N ASP A 422 7.96 18.97 -2.17
CA ASP A 422 6.64 19.25 -2.73
C ASP A 422 5.51 18.47 -2.02
N TRP A 423 5.85 17.54 -1.13
CA TRP A 423 4.88 16.85 -0.29
C TRP A 423 4.50 17.74 0.90
N GLY A 424 3.23 18.11 0.91
CA GLY A 424 2.57 18.84 2.00
C GLY A 424 3.02 20.28 2.19
N GLY A 425 2.36 20.96 3.12
CA GLY A 425 2.62 22.34 3.52
C GLY A 425 3.55 22.48 4.73
N ASP A 426 3.84 23.73 5.08
CA ASP A 426 4.53 24.06 6.33
C ASP A 426 3.59 23.84 7.53
N ASN A 427 4.14 23.41 8.67
CA ASN A 427 3.42 23.35 9.95
C ASN A 427 2.17 22.45 9.96
N VAL A 428 2.12 21.42 9.12
CA VAL A 428 0.96 20.52 8.96
C VAL A 428 1.39 19.07 8.72
N ALA A 429 0.64 18.13 9.28
CA ALA A 429 0.85 16.70 9.08
C ALA A 429 0.32 16.26 7.72
N LEU A 430 1.00 15.29 7.14
CA LEU A 430 0.57 14.57 5.95
C LEU A 430 -0.22 13.34 6.37
N GLU A 431 -1.48 13.29 5.98
CA GLU A 431 -2.40 12.20 6.21
C GLU A 431 -2.53 11.33 4.96
N ARG A 432 -2.61 10.02 5.16
CA ARG A 432 -2.84 9.06 4.09
C ARG A 432 -4.32 9.03 3.70
N ARG A 433 -4.61 9.11 2.39
CA ARG A 433 -5.99 9.08 1.85
C ARG A 433 -6.61 7.68 1.86
N SER A 434 -5.81 6.68 1.54
CA SER A 434 -6.26 5.29 1.44
C SER A 434 -5.25 4.32 2.07
N PRO A 435 -5.71 3.42 2.95
CA PRO A 435 -4.86 2.40 3.55
C PRO A 435 -4.43 1.33 2.54
N THR A 436 -5.18 1.16 1.44
CA THR A 436 -4.92 0.12 0.43
C THR A 436 -4.06 0.62 -0.74
N ALA A 437 -4.08 1.94 -1.02
CA ALA A 437 -3.19 2.52 -2.01
C ALA A 437 -1.74 2.55 -1.47
N PRO A 438 -0.71 2.35 -2.31
CA PRO A 438 0.68 2.37 -1.87
C PRO A 438 1.08 3.70 -1.23
N SER A 439 1.87 3.64 -0.15
CA SER A 439 2.41 4.80 0.58
C SER A 439 3.47 5.57 -0.20
N VAL A 440 4.12 4.93 -1.17
CA VAL A 440 5.19 5.55 -1.98
C VAL A 440 4.70 6.60 -2.98
N PHE A 441 3.38 6.73 -3.17
CA PHE A 441 2.78 7.65 -4.13
C PHE A 441 2.26 8.89 -3.42
N THR A 442 2.75 10.07 -3.82
CA THR A 442 2.36 11.37 -3.23
C THR A 442 0.87 11.64 -3.31
N GLU A 443 0.22 11.09 -4.33
CA GLU A 443 -1.21 11.22 -4.58
C GLU A 443 -2.02 10.64 -3.40
N ASN A 444 -1.48 9.64 -2.70
CA ASN A 444 -2.09 9.02 -1.53
C ASN A 444 -1.88 9.83 -0.24
N TRP A 445 -1.27 11.01 -0.31
CA TRP A 445 -1.04 11.87 0.85
C TRP A 445 -1.66 13.25 0.63
N GLY A 446 -2.02 13.90 1.72
CA GLY A 446 -2.47 15.29 1.70
C GLY A 446 -2.33 15.95 3.06
N ASP A 447 -2.29 17.28 3.04
CA ASP A 447 -2.27 18.07 4.26
C ASP A 447 -3.54 17.80 5.07
N SER A 448 -3.35 17.60 6.37
CA SER A 448 -4.44 17.56 7.33
C SER A 448 -5.28 18.84 7.25
N PRO A 449 -6.60 18.75 7.03
CA PRO A 449 -7.48 19.91 7.14
C PRO A 449 -7.78 20.28 8.61
N ASN A 450 -7.31 19.48 9.57
CA ASN A 450 -7.63 19.65 10.98
C ASN A 450 -6.98 20.93 11.55
N PRO A 451 -7.70 21.74 12.36
CA PRO A 451 -7.14 22.97 12.96
C PRO A 451 -5.94 22.76 13.87
N ASN A 452 -5.71 21.54 14.36
CA ASN A 452 -4.56 21.17 15.18
C ASN A 452 -3.33 20.75 14.36
N SER A 453 -3.37 20.94 13.04
CA SER A 453 -2.30 20.57 12.10
C SER A 453 -2.07 19.06 11.94
N GLY A 454 -3.03 18.22 12.33
CA GLY A 454 -2.96 16.75 12.22
C GLY A 454 -4.14 16.06 12.89
N THR A 455 -4.20 14.73 12.80
CA THR A 455 -5.25 13.88 13.37
C THR A 455 -4.71 12.76 14.27
N ALA A 456 -3.50 12.96 14.82
CA ALA A 456 -2.85 12.00 15.69
C ALA A 456 -3.78 11.36 16.75
N GLY A 457 -3.94 10.04 16.67
CA GLY A 457 -4.74 9.18 17.52
C GLY A 457 -6.16 8.91 17.02
N VAL A 458 -6.59 9.50 15.91
CA VAL A 458 -7.94 9.34 15.34
C VAL A 458 -7.90 9.16 13.82
N GLU A 459 -9.05 8.94 13.20
CA GLU A 459 -9.15 8.79 11.73
C GLU A 459 -8.74 10.07 11.00
N ASN A 460 -8.01 9.90 9.89
CA ASN A 460 -7.61 10.98 8.99
C ASN A 460 -8.82 11.76 8.46
N GLU A 461 -8.68 13.07 8.33
CA GLU A 461 -9.68 13.99 7.79
C GLU A 461 -9.40 14.38 6.33
N VAL A 462 -8.26 14.01 5.78
CA VAL A 462 -7.90 14.26 4.39
C VAL A 462 -8.90 13.60 3.45
N GLU A 463 -9.39 14.37 2.46
CA GLU A 463 -10.43 13.88 1.55
C GLU A 463 -9.94 12.68 0.71
N PRO A 464 -10.70 11.57 0.65
CA PRO A 464 -10.37 10.44 -0.21
C PRO A 464 -10.54 10.80 -1.68
N ASP A 465 -9.70 10.22 -2.55
CA ASP A 465 -9.93 10.30 -3.99
C ASP A 465 -11.04 9.34 -4.41
N ASN A 466 -12.08 9.88 -5.04
CA ASN A 466 -13.22 9.13 -5.58
C ASN A 466 -13.41 9.37 -7.09
N THR A 467 -12.43 9.99 -7.75
CA THR A 467 -12.50 10.32 -9.17
C THR A 467 -11.93 9.16 -9.97
N PRO A 468 -12.68 8.55 -10.89
CA PRO A 468 -12.12 7.53 -11.77
C PRO A 468 -11.26 8.17 -12.87
N PRO A 469 -10.23 7.46 -13.37
CA PRO A 469 -9.37 7.98 -14.42
C PRO A 469 -10.15 8.16 -15.74
N ASP A 470 -9.84 9.22 -16.49
CA ASP A 470 -10.33 9.45 -17.85
C ASP A 470 -9.14 9.58 -18.82
N LEU A 471 -9.39 9.46 -20.12
CA LEU A 471 -8.36 9.57 -21.14
C LEU A 471 -8.05 11.04 -21.44
N LYS A 472 -6.90 11.52 -20.99
CA LYS A 472 -6.40 12.88 -21.26
C LYS A 472 -5.96 13.05 -22.71
N ALA A 473 -5.26 12.07 -23.28
CA ALA A 473 -4.76 12.14 -24.65
C ALA A 473 -4.67 10.76 -25.32
N LEU A 474 -4.84 10.77 -26.64
CA LEU A 474 -4.59 9.63 -27.53
C LEU A 474 -3.65 10.09 -28.63
N SER A 475 -2.54 9.38 -28.81
CA SER A 475 -1.60 9.63 -29.91
C SER A 475 -1.31 8.36 -30.70
N ILE A 476 -1.22 8.49 -32.02
CA ILE A 476 -0.81 7.42 -32.93
C ILE A 476 0.67 7.64 -33.23
N VAL A 477 1.52 6.71 -32.78
CA VAL A 477 2.98 6.86 -32.92
C VAL A 477 3.48 6.28 -34.24
N ASN A 478 2.83 5.23 -34.72
CA ASN A 478 3.12 4.57 -36.00
C ASN A 478 1.89 3.74 -36.42
N ASP A 479 2.05 2.93 -37.45
CA ASP A 479 1.01 2.10 -38.07
C ASP A 479 0.42 0.99 -37.18
N SER A 480 0.94 0.80 -35.97
CA SER A 480 0.54 -0.29 -35.07
C SER A 480 0.45 0.13 -33.61
N THR A 481 0.79 1.38 -33.24
CA THR A 481 0.96 1.78 -31.84
C THR A 481 0.19 3.03 -31.49
N PHE A 482 -0.62 2.94 -30.43
CA PHE A 482 -1.16 4.08 -29.70
C PHE A 482 -0.35 4.33 -28.41
N ILE A 483 -0.27 5.59 -28.00
CA ILE A 483 -0.02 5.98 -26.61
C ILE A 483 -1.28 6.65 -26.07
N LEU A 484 -1.82 6.06 -25.02
CA LEU A 484 -2.98 6.52 -24.28
C LEU A 484 -2.46 7.13 -22.98
N THR A 485 -2.76 8.40 -22.70
CA THR A 485 -2.38 9.08 -21.47
C THR A 485 -3.64 9.43 -20.70
N PHE A 486 -3.69 9.08 -19.43
CA PHE A 486 -4.84 9.27 -18.55
C PHE A 486 -4.72 10.56 -17.74
N THR A 487 -5.79 10.94 -17.04
CA THR A 487 -5.87 12.16 -16.22
C THR A 487 -5.03 12.08 -14.95
N GLU A 488 -4.68 10.87 -14.52
CA GLU A 488 -4.04 10.56 -13.24
C GLU A 488 -3.31 9.20 -13.29
N ARG A 489 -2.65 8.84 -12.19
CA ARG A 489 -1.96 7.56 -12.05
C ARG A 489 -2.95 6.40 -12.06
N ILE A 490 -2.75 5.47 -12.99
CA ILE A 490 -3.66 4.34 -13.20
C ILE A 490 -3.14 3.06 -12.53
N ASN A 491 -4.07 2.14 -12.23
CA ASN A 491 -3.75 0.80 -11.75
C ASN A 491 -3.03 -0.02 -12.84
N PRO A 492 -1.82 -0.54 -12.57
CA PRO A 492 -1.03 -1.29 -13.54
C PRO A 492 -1.71 -2.54 -14.10
N ASP A 493 -2.45 -3.28 -13.28
CA ASP A 493 -3.10 -4.54 -13.69
C ASP A 493 -4.22 -4.27 -14.70
N SER A 494 -5.07 -3.27 -14.42
CA SER A 494 -6.11 -2.86 -15.35
C SER A 494 -5.54 -2.26 -16.64
N ALA A 495 -4.44 -1.51 -16.55
CA ALA A 495 -3.77 -0.85 -17.67
C ALA A 495 -3.01 -1.82 -18.59
N ALA A 496 -2.46 -2.91 -18.02
CA ALA A 496 -1.71 -3.91 -18.77
C ALA A 496 -2.61 -5.02 -19.35
N ASN A 497 -3.90 -5.03 -19.02
CA ASN A 497 -4.83 -6.06 -19.50
C ASN A 497 -5.32 -5.76 -20.93
N PRO A 498 -4.92 -6.53 -21.96
CA PRO A 498 -5.36 -6.30 -23.35
C PRO A 498 -6.88 -6.46 -23.54
N ASP A 499 -7.57 -7.22 -22.69
CA ASP A 499 -9.02 -7.41 -22.76
C ASP A 499 -9.80 -6.13 -22.45
N ASN A 500 -9.14 -5.14 -21.85
CA ASN A 500 -9.74 -3.83 -21.55
C ASN A 500 -9.76 -2.88 -22.76
N TYR A 501 -9.22 -3.25 -23.92
CA TYR A 501 -9.15 -2.37 -25.07
C TYR A 501 -9.96 -2.91 -26.26
N GLU A 502 -10.62 -2.00 -26.97
CA GLU A 502 -11.36 -2.29 -28.20
C GLU A 502 -11.16 -1.13 -29.20
N ILE A 503 -11.09 -1.47 -30.49
CA ILE A 503 -11.25 -0.49 -31.57
C ILE A 503 -12.61 -0.77 -32.22
N ALA A 504 -13.58 0.09 -31.95
CA ALA A 504 -14.95 -0.07 -32.41
C ALA A 504 -15.05 0.32 -33.91
N LEU A 505 -15.08 -0.69 -34.78
CA LEU A 505 -15.19 -0.55 -36.24
C LEU A 505 -16.45 -1.21 -36.83
N ASN A 506 -17.39 -1.60 -35.97
CA ASN A 506 -18.50 -2.54 -36.26
C ASN A 506 -18.11 -4.02 -36.35
N THR A 507 -16.92 -4.43 -35.88
CA THR A 507 -16.57 -5.85 -35.75
C THR A 507 -15.95 -6.16 -34.39
N LYS A 508 -16.71 -6.84 -33.52
CA LYS A 508 -16.15 -7.71 -32.49
C LYS A 508 -15.87 -9.07 -33.12
N SER A 509 -14.68 -9.63 -32.89
CA SER A 509 -14.48 -11.07 -32.99
C SER A 509 -14.09 -11.64 -31.64
N VAL A 510 -15.11 -12.17 -30.97
CA VAL A 510 -15.22 -13.37 -30.10
C VAL A 510 -14.16 -13.65 -29.02
N GLN A 511 -14.64 -13.50 -27.77
CA GLN A 511 -14.44 -14.28 -26.54
C GLN A 511 -13.13 -15.08 -26.30
N GLY A 512 -12.41 -14.63 -25.25
CA GLY A 512 -11.41 -15.41 -24.50
C GLY A 512 -9.99 -15.18 -24.99
N GLU A 513 -9.34 -14.15 -24.45
CA GLU A 513 -8.04 -13.57 -24.82
C GLU A 513 -8.10 -12.66 -26.06
N ASN A 514 -7.99 -11.36 -25.79
CA ASN A 514 -7.81 -10.34 -26.82
C ASN A 514 -6.42 -10.47 -27.44
N ASP A 515 -6.31 -11.37 -28.42
CA ASP A 515 -5.10 -11.58 -29.20
C ASP A 515 -4.78 -10.40 -30.14
N PHE A 516 -5.66 -9.39 -30.20
CA PHE A 516 -5.53 -8.24 -31.08
C PHE A 516 -4.69 -7.12 -30.48
N PHE A 517 -4.55 -7.02 -29.15
CA PHE A 517 -3.70 -6.01 -28.51
C PHE A 517 -2.53 -6.61 -27.72
N VAL A 518 -1.46 -5.82 -27.60
CA VAL A 518 -0.48 -5.91 -26.53
C VAL A 518 -0.53 -4.58 -25.79
N ALA A 519 -1.00 -4.60 -24.54
CA ALA A 519 -1.00 -3.44 -23.67
C ALA A 519 0.26 -3.45 -22.78
N THR A 520 0.94 -2.32 -22.69
CA THR A 520 2.09 -2.13 -21.79
C THR A 520 1.85 -0.87 -20.98
N PHE A 521 1.69 -1.04 -19.68
CA PHE A 521 1.63 0.09 -18.74
C PHE A 521 2.96 0.86 -18.77
N LEU A 522 2.84 2.18 -18.90
CA LEU A 522 3.93 3.14 -18.82
C LEU A 522 3.66 4.03 -17.62
N GLU A 523 4.48 3.89 -16.59
CA GLU A 523 4.34 4.68 -15.38
C GLU A 523 4.40 6.18 -15.67
N PRO A 524 3.60 7.00 -14.95
CA PRO A 524 2.58 6.61 -13.97
C PRO A 524 1.17 6.43 -14.55
N ASP A 525 0.89 6.97 -15.74
CA ASP A 525 -0.45 7.35 -16.18
C ASP A 525 -0.75 6.97 -17.63
N SER A 526 0.06 6.11 -18.25
CA SER A 526 0.01 5.91 -19.69
C SER A 526 0.01 4.43 -20.08
N VAL A 527 -0.51 4.14 -21.26
CA VAL A 527 -0.51 2.79 -21.85
C VAL A 527 0.00 2.88 -23.27
N LYS A 528 1.03 2.09 -23.57
CA LYS A 528 1.42 1.77 -24.93
C LYS A 528 0.58 0.59 -25.40
N LEU A 529 -0.29 0.84 -26.37
CA LEU A 529 -1.18 -0.16 -26.93
C LEU A 529 -0.73 -0.50 -28.34
N ILE A 530 -0.22 -1.71 -28.54
CA ILE A 530 0.18 -2.23 -29.86
C ILE A 530 -0.96 -3.06 -30.43
N VAL A 531 -1.37 -2.75 -31.65
CA VAL A 531 -2.38 -3.48 -32.41
C VAL A 531 -1.71 -4.57 -33.25
N LYS A 532 -1.97 -5.84 -32.94
CA LYS A 532 -1.46 -6.96 -33.73
C LYS A 532 -2.12 -6.95 -35.10
N GLY A 533 -1.31 -6.87 -36.16
CA GLY A 533 -1.78 -6.73 -37.54
C GLY A 533 -1.93 -5.28 -38.02
N GLY A 534 -1.59 -4.28 -37.18
CA GLY A 534 -1.64 -2.87 -37.52
C GLY A 534 -2.98 -2.21 -37.17
N ILE A 535 -2.96 -0.88 -37.05
CA ILE A 535 -4.14 -0.06 -36.83
C ILE A 535 -5.00 -0.15 -38.09
N PRO A 536 -6.29 -0.51 -37.98
CA PRO A 536 -7.18 -0.56 -39.14
C PRO A 536 -7.32 0.83 -39.79
N ASN A 537 -7.35 0.84 -41.13
CA ASN A 537 -7.60 2.06 -41.89
C ASN A 537 -8.98 2.64 -41.54
N THR A 538 -9.00 3.85 -40.95
CA THR A 538 -10.19 4.55 -40.45
C THR A 538 -10.29 5.95 -41.05
N PRO A 539 -10.42 6.05 -42.38
CA PRO A 539 -10.44 7.34 -43.08
C PRO A 539 -11.63 8.22 -42.71
N ASN A 540 -12.72 7.63 -42.22
CA ASN A 540 -13.95 8.30 -41.78
C ASN A 540 -14.07 8.38 -40.25
N GLY A 541 -12.99 8.09 -39.53
CA GLY A 541 -12.96 7.98 -38.08
C GLY A 541 -13.19 6.56 -37.57
N GLY A 542 -12.47 6.20 -36.50
CA GLY A 542 -12.68 5.05 -35.64
C GLY A 542 -12.79 5.51 -34.19
N GLU A 543 -13.16 4.59 -33.30
CA GLU A 543 -13.24 4.87 -31.86
C GLU A 543 -12.42 3.83 -31.11
N ILE A 544 -11.55 4.28 -30.20
CA ILE A 544 -10.98 3.40 -29.19
C ILE A 544 -11.90 3.41 -27.98
N VAL A 545 -12.17 2.23 -27.43
CA VAL A 545 -12.93 2.05 -26.20
C VAL A 545 -12.04 1.34 -25.18
N ILE A 546 -11.98 1.89 -23.98
CA ILE A 546 -11.17 1.40 -22.85
C ILE A 546 -12.15 1.02 -21.75
N TYR A 547 -12.13 -0.22 -21.31
CA TYR A 547 -13.01 -0.77 -20.29
C TYR A 547 -12.28 -0.96 -18.96
N ASN A 548 -13.03 -0.83 -17.87
CA ASN A 548 -12.57 -1.19 -16.52
C ASN A 548 -11.20 -0.60 -16.14
N GLN A 549 -10.91 0.63 -16.57
CA GLN A 549 -9.67 1.29 -16.20
C GLN A 549 -9.82 1.82 -14.77
N ALA A 550 -8.95 1.37 -13.87
CA ALA A 550 -8.93 1.84 -12.48
C ALA A 550 -7.71 2.73 -12.21
N ASP A 551 -7.81 3.57 -11.18
CA ASP A 551 -6.67 4.26 -10.56
C ASP A 551 -6.04 3.44 -9.41
N ILE A 552 -5.03 3.99 -8.75
CA ILE A 552 -4.39 3.37 -7.58
C ILE A 552 -5.28 3.33 -6.32
N PHE A 553 -6.40 4.06 -6.29
CA PHE A 553 -7.37 4.08 -5.20
C PHE A 553 -8.51 3.08 -5.39
N GLY A 554 -8.61 2.48 -6.58
CA GLY A 554 -9.67 1.54 -6.97
C GLY A 554 -10.89 2.21 -7.59
N ASN A 555 -10.83 3.52 -7.90
CA ASN A 555 -11.88 4.21 -8.63
C ASN A 555 -11.90 3.72 -10.06
N LEU A 556 -13.02 3.11 -10.45
CA LEU A 556 -13.17 2.42 -11.73
C LEU A 556 -13.93 3.27 -12.74
N ASN A 557 -13.32 3.52 -13.90
CA ASN A 557 -14.06 3.96 -15.08
C ASN A 557 -14.52 2.74 -15.89
N PRO A 558 -15.83 2.45 -15.96
CA PRO A 558 -16.32 1.25 -16.65
C PRO A 558 -16.10 1.30 -18.16
N SER A 559 -16.08 2.49 -18.78
CA SER A 559 -15.91 2.66 -20.22
C SER A 559 -15.51 4.09 -20.58
N ILE A 560 -14.38 4.25 -21.26
CA ILE A 560 -13.90 5.50 -21.87
C ILE A 560 -13.87 5.34 -23.38
N SER A 561 -14.34 6.33 -24.12
CA SER A 561 -14.30 6.31 -25.58
C SER A 561 -13.62 7.55 -26.17
N ARG A 562 -12.79 7.36 -27.20
CA ARG A 562 -12.13 8.47 -27.92
C ARG A 562 -12.06 8.19 -29.42
N SER A 563 -12.55 9.14 -30.21
CA SER A 563 -12.45 9.09 -31.66
C SER A 563 -11.02 9.35 -32.14
N PHE A 564 -10.60 8.62 -33.17
CA PHE A 564 -9.33 8.83 -33.87
C PHE A 564 -9.54 8.67 -35.38
N GLN A 565 -8.61 9.18 -36.19
CA GLN A 565 -8.58 8.95 -37.63
C GLN A 565 -7.19 8.42 -37.99
N TYR A 566 -7.15 7.29 -38.69
CA TYR A 566 -5.92 6.69 -39.17
C TYR A 566 -6.06 6.39 -40.66
N ILE A 567 -5.11 6.89 -41.47
CA ILE A 567 -5.08 6.61 -42.91
C ILE A 567 -3.90 5.69 -43.15
N GLN A 568 -4.18 4.44 -43.50
CA GLN A 568 -3.14 3.50 -43.90
C GLN A 568 -2.63 3.89 -45.28
N THR A 569 -1.33 4.17 -45.39
CA THR A 569 -0.68 4.54 -46.65
C THR A 569 0.20 3.43 -47.18
N GLU A 570 0.34 3.38 -48.50
CA GLU A 570 1.27 2.50 -49.21
C GLU A 570 2.42 3.32 -49.83
N THR A 571 3.50 2.64 -50.22
CA THR A 571 4.55 3.24 -51.04
C THR A 571 4.11 3.20 -52.50
N ALA A 572 4.06 4.34 -53.17
CA ALA A 572 3.72 4.39 -54.59
C ALA A 572 4.83 3.79 -55.46
N GLU A 573 4.43 3.02 -56.46
CA GLU A 573 5.27 2.44 -57.51
C GLU A 573 4.96 3.09 -58.88
N PRO A 574 5.86 2.98 -59.88
CA PRO A 574 5.56 3.44 -61.24
C PRO A 574 4.25 2.82 -61.75
N GLY A 575 3.32 3.66 -62.20
CA GLY A 575 1.97 3.24 -62.63
C GLY A 575 0.88 3.37 -61.57
N ASP A 576 1.20 3.76 -60.33
CA ASP A 576 0.19 4.07 -59.31
C ASP A 576 -0.33 5.51 -59.41
N VAL A 577 0.55 6.48 -59.70
CA VAL A 577 0.24 7.90 -59.82
C VAL A 577 0.81 8.42 -61.13
N PHE A 578 0.09 9.30 -61.81
CA PHE A 578 0.41 9.78 -63.14
C PHE A 578 0.46 11.30 -63.19
N ILE A 579 1.39 11.86 -63.97
CA ILE A 579 1.26 13.24 -64.44
C ILE A 579 0.10 13.24 -65.45
N ASN A 580 -0.92 14.05 -65.18
CA ASN A 580 -2.22 13.98 -65.85
C ASN A 580 -2.50 15.19 -66.74
N GLU A 581 -2.14 16.38 -66.25
CA GLU A 581 -2.35 17.65 -66.95
C GLU A 581 -1.23 18.59 -66.52
N PHE A 582 -0.74 19.44 -67.41
CA PHE A 582 0.19 20.51 -67.03
C PHE A 582 0.04 21.74 -67.93
N VAL A 583 0.38 22.90 -67.36
CA VAL A 583 0.43 24.18 -68.08
C VAL A 583 1.84 24.73 -67.94
N TYR A 584 2.53 24.87 -69.06
CA TYR A 584 3.85 25.51 -69.12
C TYR A 584 3.79 26.93 -69.70
N ASP A 585 2.77 27.27 -70.49
CA ASP A 585 2.53 28.62 -71.02
C ASP A 585 1.10 29.09 -70.65
N PRO A 586 0.89 29.58 -69.42
CA PRO A 586 -0.46 29.85 -68.92
C PRO A 586 -1.14 31.05 -69.60
N PRO A 587 -2.40 30.93 -70.06
CA PRO A 587 -3.17 32.07 -70.56
C PRO A 587 -3.66 32.96 -69.41
N GLY A 588 -3.63 34.28 -69.62
CA GLY A 588 -4.37 35.26 -68.82
C GLY A 588 -4.17 35.13 -67.30
N SER A 589 -5.17 34.57 -66.59
CA SER A 589 -5.21 34.42 -65.13
C SER A 589 -4.82 33.03 -64.62
N LEU A 590 -4.43 32.10 -65.48
CA LEU A 590 -3.85 30.83 -65.06
C LEU A 590 -2.39 31.02 -64.60
N THR A 591 -1.90 30.07 -63.83
CA THR A 591 -0.50 29.96 -63.41
C THR A 591 0.04 28.60 -63.89
N GLU A 592 1.36 28.44 -63.95
CA GLU A 592 1.95 27.14 -64.24
C GLU A 592 1.47 26.10 -63.21
N PHE A 593 1.17 24.90 -63.66
CA PHE A 593 0.86 23.81 -62.76
C PHE A 593 1.18 22.46 -63.36
N VAL A 594 1.34 21.48 -62.48
CA VAL A 594 1.37 20.06 -62.80
C VAL A 594 0.28 19.39 -61.98
N GLU A 595 -0.67 18.76 -62.64
CA GLU A 595 -1.65 17.90 -61.99
C GLU A 595 -1.16 16.46 -61.97
N ILE A 596 -1.30 15.82 -60.80
CA ILE A 596 -1.08 14.40 -60.63
C ILE A 596 -2.40 13.69 -60.33
N TYR A 597 -2.55 12.48 -60.87
CA TYR A 597 -3.76 11.67 -60.78
C TYR A 597 -3.47 10.30 -60.16
N ASN A 598 -4.29 9.89 -59.19
CA ASN A 598 -4.26 8.55 -58.59
C ASN A 598 -5.51 7.76 -59.01
N PRO A 599 -5.42 6.87 -60.03
CA PRO A 599 -6.51 5.98 -60.42
C PRO A 599 -6.72 4.78 -59.47
N THR A 600 -5.79 4.53 -58.54
CA THR A 600 -5.81 3.37 -57.65
C THR A 600 -6.61 3.63 -56.38
N GLU A 601 -7.06 2.58 -55.70
CA GLU A 601 -7.68 2.68 -54.37
C GLU A 601 -6.64 2.87 -53.24
N LYS A 602 -5.34 2.84 -53.57
CA LYS A 602 -4.26 3.01 -52.60
C LYS A 602 -4.24 4.46 -52.11
N ALA A 603 -3.90 4.64 -50.83
CA ALA A 603 -3.61 5.96 -50.27
C ALA A 603 -2.10 6.15 -50.16
N PHE A 604 -1.60 7.30 -50.58
CA PHE A 604 -0.19 7.67 -50.50
C PHE A 604 -0.03 8.86 -49.56
N ASN A 605 1.17 9.07 -49.01
CA ASN A 605 1.52 10.33 -48.35
C ASN A 605 2.54 11.07 -49.20
N LEU A 606 2.22 12.29 -49.65
CA LEU A 606 3.11 13.09 -50.50
C LEU A 606 4.25 13.77 -49.72
N LYS A 607 4.31 13.59 -48.41
CA LYS A 607 5.45 14.04 -47.60
C LYS A 607 6.75 13.47 -48.15
N GLY A 608 7.69 14.35 -48.45
CA GLY A 608 9.01 13.98 -48.98
C GLY A 608 9.05 13.61 -50.47
N TRP A 609 7.93 13.54 -51.19
CA TRP A 609 7.93 13.39 -52.64
C TRP A 609 8.58 14.61 -53.30
N THR A 610 9.13 14.45 -54.51
CA THR A 610 9.82 15.54 -55.22
C THR A 610 9.31 15.75 -56.64
N LEU A 611 9.35 17.00 -57.08
CA LEU A 611 9.19 17.42 -58.47
C LEU A 611 10.51 18.01 -58.98
N SER A 612 10.89 17.70 -60.22
CA SER A 612 12.03 18.35 -60.89
C SER A 612 11.72 18.61 -62.35
N ASP A 613 12.40 19.61 -62.90
CA ASP A 613 12.42 19.96 -64.31
C ASP A 613 13.65 19.35 -65.02
N ASN A 614 13.95 19.80 -66.24
CA ASN A 614 15.12 19.36 -67.01
C ASN A 614 16.47 19.80 -66.40
N SER A 615 16.48 20.66 -65.38
CA SER A 615 17.70 20.97 -64.61
C SER A 615 18.12 19.81 -63.70
N GLY A 616 17.20 18.88 -63.40
CA GLY A 616 17.43 17.76 -62.48
C GLY A 616 17.47 18.16 -61.00
N ASN A 617 17.13 19.41 -60.67
CA ASN A 617 17.03 19.87 -59.28
C ASN A 617 15.73 19.33 -58.66
N GLU A 618 15.85 18.33 -57.80
CA GLU A 618 14.72 17.75 -57.06
C GLU A 618 14.24 18.69 -55.95
N VAL A 619 12.96 19.03 -55.99
CA VAL A 619 12.34 19.89 -54.99
C VAL A 619 11.20 19.18 -54.30
N VAL A 620 11.26 19.12 -52.97
CA VAL A 620 10.25 18.45 -52.14
C VAL A 620 8.89 19.14 -52.30
N LEU A 621 7.82 18.37 -52.50
CA LEU A 621 6.43 18.83 -52.58
C LEU A 621 5.99 19.44 -51.24
N THR A 622 6.07 18.65 -50.17
CA THR A 622 5.70 19.04 -48.79
C THR A 622 6.51 18.29 -47.75
N ASN A 623 6.78 18.92 -46.61
CA ASN A 623 7.37 18.28 -45.43
C ASN A 623 6.32 17.84 -44.40
N GLU A 624 5.06 18.22 -44.62
CA GLU A 624 3.91 17.84 -43.81
C GLU A 624 3.19 16.64 -44.43
N ASP A 625 2.50 15.86 -43.59
CA ASP A 625 1.68 14.74 -44.07
C ASP A 625 0.55 15.25 -44.97
N PHE A 626 0.51 14.75 -46.20
CA PHE A 626 -0.47 15.13 -47.20
C PHE A 626 -0.95 13.87 -47.93
N PHE A 627 -2.03 13.29 -47.44
CA PHE A 627 -2.55 12.01 -47.92
C PHE A 627 -3.19 12.12 -49.30
N PHE A 628 -2.89 11.25 -50.25
CA PHE A 628 -3.42 11.25 -51.61
C PHE A 628 -4.12 9.93 -51.90
N ARG A 629 -5.44 9.95 -52.10
CA ARG A 629 -6.25 8.74 -52.32
C ARG A 629 -7.40 9.01 -53.27
N LYS A 630 -7.86 7.95 -53.92
CA LYS A 630 -9.09 7.95 -54.71
C LYS A 630 -10.28 7.80 -53.78
N THR A 631 -10.97 8.89 -53.53
CA THR A 631 -12.29 8.88 -52.91
C THR A 631 -13.14 9.83 -53.72
N GLU A 632 -14.35 9.41 -54.09
CA GLU A 632 -15.31 10.28 -54.77
C GLU A 632 -15.53 11.53 -53.90
N PRO A 633 -15.60 12.75 -54.50
CA PRO A 633 -15.86 13.96 -53.74
C PRO A 633 -17.18 13.82 -52.99
N THR A 634 -17.13 13.60 -51.68
CA THR A 634 -18.33 13.69 -50.84
C THR A 634 -18.44 15.11 -50.31
N SER A 635 -19.66 15.64 -50.28
CA SER A 635 -19.94 16.98 -49.78
C SER A 635 -19.44 17.14 -48.34
N GLY A 636 -18.27 17.75 -48.14
CA GLY A 636 -17.72 18.07 -46.82
C GLY A 636 -16.24 17.72 -46.59
N PHE A 637 -15.61 16.90 -47.45
CA PHE A 637 -14.16 16.63 -47.38
C PHE A 637 -13.52 16.68 -48.77
N PRO A 638 -12.33 17.27 -48.93
CA PRO A 638 -11.74 17.56 -50.23
C PRO A 638 -11.01 16.34 -50.83
N ASP A 639 -11.37 15.10 -50.49
CA ASP A 639 -10.69 13.99 -51.13
C ASP A 639 -11.02 13.97 -52.62
N ASN A 640 -9.98 14.09 -53.43
CA ASN A 640 -10.03 14.21 -54.86
C ASN A 640 -8.91 13.33 -55.45
N PRO A 641 -9.19 12.47 -56.45
CA PRO A 641 -8.15 11.67 -57.11
C PRO A 641 -7.12 12.52 -57.89
N TYR A 642 -7.34 13.82 -58.01
CA TYR A 642 -6.43 14.80 -58.61
C TYR A 642 -5.80 15.70 -57.54
N ILE A 643 -4.50 15.98 -57.68
CA ILE A 643 -3.78 16.97 -56.88
C ILE A 643 -3.05 17.93 -57.81
N ILE A 644 -3.23 19.23 -57.56
CA ILE A 644 -2.53 20.28 -58.30
C ILE A 644 -1.24 20.67 -57.56
N LEU A 645 -0.12 20.58 -58.25
CA LEU A 645 1.17 21.14 -57.85
C LEU A 645 1.33 22.50 -58.54
N THR A 646 1.54 23.57 -57.78
CA THR A 646 1.49 24.95 -58.34
C THR A 646 2.38 25.91 -57.55
N PRO A 647 2.95 26.97 -58.17
CA PRO A 647 3.76 27.96 -57.47
C PRO A 647 2.92 28.83 -56.52
N ASP A 648 1.63 29.04 -56.78
CA ASP A 648 0.80 29.97 -56.00
C ASP A 648 -0.65 29.48 -55.86
N SER A 649 -1.51 30.30 -55.24
CA SER A 649 -2.91 29.94 -54.99
C SER A 649 -3.90 30.59 -55.97
N SER A 650 -3.42 31.16 -57.08
CA SER A 650 -4.22 31.90 -58.05
C SER A 650 -5.10 31.00 -58.91
N ILE A 651 -4.72 29.73 -59.08
CA ILE A 651 -5.54 28.73 -59.78
C ILE A 651 -6.91 28.63 -59.09
N SER A 652 -7.93 29.09 -59.81
CA SER A 652 -9.32 29.13 -59.36
C SER A 652 -10.09 28.13 -60.20
N VAL A 653 -10.63 27.11 -59.56
CA VAL A 653 -11.52 26.15 -60.22
C VAL A 653 -12.80 26.03 -59.40
N ASP A 654 -13.88 25.61 -60.05
CA ASP A 654 -15.22 25.60 -59.49
C ASP A 654 -15.46 24.49 -58.42
N GLN A 655 -14.45 23.69 -58.08
CA GLN A 655 -14.50 22.58 -57.10
C GLN A 655 -13.57 22.80 -55.88
N PRO A 656 -13.81 22.13 -54.73
CA PRO A 656 -12.85 22.12 -53.63
C PRO A 656 -11.57 21.39 -54.04
N ASN A 657 -10.54 22.15 -54.41
CA ASN A 657 -9.27 21.63 -54.86
C ASN A 657 -8.33 21.22 -53.74
N ARG A 658 -7.63 20.11 -53.97
CA ARG A 658 -6.40 19.80 -53.24
C ARG A 658 -5.22 20.26 -54.05
N ARG A 659 -4.53 21.26 -53.51
CA ARG A 659 -3.31 21.81 -54.08
C ARG A 659 -2.16 21.72 -53.09
N VAL A 660 -0.98 21.41 -53.61
CA VAL A 660 0.28 21.61 -52.91
C VAL A 660 0.88 22.90 -53.45
N VAL A 661 0.78 23.98 -52.68
CA VAL A 661 1.37 25.28 -53.04
C VAL A 661 2.86 25.25 -52.73
N MET A 662 3.66 25.20 -53.78
CA MET A 662 5.11 25.03 -53.67
C MET A 662 5.84 26.38 -53.46
N GLY A 663 5.24 27.50 -53.85
CA GLY A 663 5.92 28.81 -53.82
C GLY A 663 7.09 28.83 -54.79
N ASN A 664 8.17 29.51 -54.40
CA ASN A 664 9.42 29.56 -55.16
C ASN A 664 10.13 28.20 -55.32
N ARG A 665 9.59 27.12 -54.76
CA ARG A 665 10.09 25.74 -54.92
C ARG A 665 9.56 25.07 -56.19
N PHE A 666 8.48 25.57 -56.78
CA PHE A 666 7.95 25.01 -58.02
C PHE A 666 8.99 25.21 -59.14
N PRO A 667 9.40 24.16 -59.86
CA PRO A 667 10.28 24.31 -61.02
C PRO A 667 9.59 25.13 -62.11
N ILE A 668 10.29 26.10 -62.68
CA ILE A 668 9.75 26.93 -63.77
C ILE A 668 9.69 26.07 -65.03
N LEU A 669 8.50 25.90 -65.60
CA LEU A 669 8.29 25.07 -66.79
C LEU A 669 8.62 25.88 -68.06
N ASN A 670 9.71 25.53 -68.75
CA ASN A 670 10.19 26.29 -69.91
C ASN A 670 9.32 26.12 -71.18
N ASN A 671 8.88 27.25 -71.77
CA ASN A 671 8.00 27.25 -72.96
C ASN A 671 8.57 26.61 -74.23
N THR A 672 9.88 26.38 -74.32
CA THR A 672 10.48 25.72 -75.51
C THR A 672 10.67 24.23 -75.33
N THR A 673 11.24 23.81 -74.20
CA THR A 673 11.51 22.40 -73.88
C THR A 673 11.82 22.28 -72.40
N ASP A 674 11.21 21.30 -71.76
CA ASP A 674 11.48 20.97 -70.38
C ASP A 674 11.12 19.51 -70.07
N ALA A 675 11.41 19.08 -68.84
CA ALA A 675 10.98 17.82 -68.29
C ALA A 675 10.08 18.04 -67.08
N ILE A 676 9.26 17.04 -66.78
CA ILE A 676 8.54 16.95 -65.52
C ILE A 676 8.83 15.57 -64.98
N VAL A 677 9.45 15.49 -63.81
CA VAL A 677 9.82 14.22 -63.17
C VAL A 677 9.27 14.22 -61.75
N LEU A 678 8.36 13.28 -61.48
CA LEU A 678 7.75 13.07 -60.17
C LEU A 678 8.41 11.86 -59.50
N LYS A 679 8.91 12.03 -58.28
CA LYS A 679 9.47 10.93 -57.47
C LYS A 679 8.78 10.81 -56.12
N ASN A 680 8.67 9.58 -55.62
CA ASN A 680 8.21 9.32 -54.27
C ASN A 680 9.30 9.68 -53.23
N ALA A 681 8.97 9.55 -51.95
CA ALA A 681 9.89 9.86 -50.85
C ALA A 681 11.18 9.00 -50.82
N ASP A 682 11.17 7.83 -51.47
CA ASP A 682 12.33 6.94 -51.60
C ASP A 682 13.20 7.26 -52.83
N GLY A 683 12.84 8.28 -53.61
CA GLY A 683 13.55 8.69 -54.83
C GLY A 683 13.22 7.84 -56.07
N VAL A 684 12.21 6.98 -56.00
CA VAL A 684 11.71 6.21 -57.15
C VAL A 684 10.93 7.13 -58.08
N THR A 685 11.24 7.13 -59.37
CA THR A 685 10.48 7.90 -60.37
C THR A 685 9.13 7.26 -60.62
N ILE A 686 8.07 7.97 -60.26
CA ILE A 686 6.69 7.50 -60.32
C ILE A 686 6.11 7.75 -61.72
N ASP A 687 6.33 8.95 -62.25
CA ASP A 687 6.02 9.28 -63.64
C ASP A 687 6.96 10.39 -64.13
N SER A 688 7.17 10.45 -65.45
CA SER A 688 7.99 11.49 -66.06
C SER A 688 7.70 11.68 -67.54
N LEU A 689 7.96 12.89 -68.02
CA LEU A 689 7.93 13.24 -69.43
C LEU A 689 8.97 14.32 -69.75
N THR A 690 9.30 14.44 -71.04
CA THR A 690 10.07 15.57 -71.58
C THR A 690 9.28 16.13 -72.75
N TYR A 691 8.82 17.37 -72.62
CA TYR A 691 8.02 18.05 -73.62
C TYR A 691 8.84 19.06 -74.41
N THR A 692 8.29 19.47 -75.54
CA THR A 692 8.79 20.55 -76.40
C THR A 692 7.59 21.39 -76.83
N GLN A 693 7.81 22.64 -77.24
CA GLN A 693 6.77 23.51 -77.81
C GLN A 693 5.96 22.86 -78.95
N ASP A 694 6.54 21.88 -79.65
CA ASP A 694 5.87 21.15 -80.74
C ASP A 694 4.73 20.24 -80.25
N TRP A 695 4.60 20.01 -78.93
CA TRP A 695 3.52 19.21 -78.32
C TRP A 695 2.17 19.92 -78.31
N GLY A 696 2.13 21.24 -78.51
CA GLY A 696 0.98 22.08 -78.18
C GLY A 696 1.21 22.79 -76.84
N GLY A 697 0.16 23.34 -76.23
CA GLY A 697 0.22 24.03 -74.93
C GLY A 697 0.51 25.54 -75.02
N ASP A 698 0.32 26.16 -76.17
CA ASP A 698 0.40 27.63 -76.34
C ASP A 698 -0.85 28.28 -75.73
N GLU A 699 -0.69 28.96 -74.59
CA GLU A 699 -1.79 29.58 -73.85
C GLU A 699 -2.92 28.58 -73.48
N VAL A 700 -2.60 27.31 -73.26
CA VAL A 700 -3.54 26.22 -72.92
C VAL A 700 -2.83 25.08 -72.19
N SER A 701 -3.54 24.28 -71.38
CA SER A 701 -2.96 23.09 -70.77
C SER A 701 -2.79 21.95 -71.77
N LEU A 702 -1.78 21.12 -71.52
CA LEU A 702 -1.63 19.81 -72.14
C LEU A 702 -2.26 18.76 -71.22
N GLU A 703 -3.28 18.09 -71.74
CA GLU A 703 -3.98 17.00 -71.08
C GLU A 703 -3.51 15.65 -71.62
N ARG A 704 -3.38 14.66 -70.73
CA ARG A 704 -3.05 13.28 -71.09
C ARG A 704 -4.29 12.53 -71.58
N ARG A 705 -4.18 11.81 -72.70
CA ARG A 705 -5.27 11.00 -73.28
C ARG A 705 -5.51 9.70 -72.51
N SER A 706 -4.44 9.01 -72.13
CA SER A 706 -4.53 7.75 -71.39
C SER A 706 -3.35 7.53 -70.44
N VAL A 707 -3.67 7.04 -69.24
CA VAL A 707 -2.67 6.55 -68.27
C VAL A 707 -2.12 5.17 -68.63
N SER A 708 -2.78 4.42 -69.53
CA SER A 708 -2.28 3.13 -70.03
C SER A 708 -1.09 3.26 -70.98
N VAL A 709 -0.86 4.47 -71.50
CA VAL A 709 0.24 4.82 -72.40
C VAL A 709 1.22 5.71 -71.63
N THR A 710 2.52 5.53 -71.83
CA THR A 710 3.53 6.35 -71.15
C THR A 710 3.34 7.84 -71.42
N GLY A 711 3.61 8.68 -70.40
CA GLY A 711 3.58 10.14 -70.54
C GLY A 711 4.71 10.68 -71.41
N GLN A 712 5.70 9.87 -71.77
CA GLN A 712 6.84 10.28 -72.59
C GLN A 712 6.51 10.43 -74.09
N PHE A 713 5.37 9.89 -74.53
CA PHE A 713 4.96 9.96 -75.94
C PHE A 713 4.09 11.18 -76.16
N GLN A 714 4.54 12.11 -77.01
CA GLN A 714 3.79 13.30 -77.42
C GLN A 714 2.37 12.99 -77.85
N GLU A 715 2.19 11.88 -78.55
CA GLU A 715 0.89 11.44 -79.08
C GLU A 715 -0.15 11.23 -77.96
N ASN A 716 0.30 10.96 -76.74
CA ASN A 716 -0.54 10.82 -75.56
C ASN A 716 -0.98 12.15 -74.93
N TRP A 717 -0.63 13.27 -75.54
CA TRP A 717 -0.98 14.61 -75.06
C TRP A 717 -1.77 15.38 -76.12
N GLY A 718 -2.50 16.38 -75.68
CA GLY A 718 -3.14 17.36 -76.56
C GLY A 718 -3.64 18.56 -75.78
N ASP A 719 -3.86 19.66 -76.49
CA ASP A 719 -4.40 20.89 -75.93
C ASP A 719 -5.79 20.64 -75.31
N SER A 720 -6.02 21.21 -74.13
CA SER A 720 -7.33 21.18 -73.50
C SER A 720 -8.40 21.79 -74.40
N PRO A 721 -9.50 21.07 -74.67
CA PRO A 721 -10.65 21.63 -75.39
C PRO A 721 -11.58 22.46 -74.48
N SER A 722 -11.22 22.66 -73.20
CA SER A 722 -11.99 23.42 -72.22
C SER A 722 -12.07 24.90 -72.60
N ASP A 723 -13.25 25.52 -72.45
CA ASP A 723 -13.42 26.98 -72.57
C ASP A 723 -12.62 27.75 -71.49
N GLN A 724 -12.14 27.05 -70.45
CA GLN A 724 -11.29 27.60 -69.38
C GLN A 724 -9.80 27.39 -69.64
N PHE A 725 -9.42 26.84 -70.81
CA PHE A 725 -8.05 26.52 -71.23
C PHE A 725 -7.35 25.41 -70.43
N ALA A 726 -8.02 24.81 -69.45
CA ALA A 726 -7.53 23.71 -68.62
C ALA A 726 -8.71 22.99 -67.95
N THR A 727 -8.47 21.78 -67.39
CA THR A 727 -9.43 21.02 -66.55
C THR A 727 -8.90 20.59 -65.18
N PRO A 728 -8.22 21.48 -64.42
CA PRO A 728 -7.66 21.11 -63.12
C PRO A 728 -8.72 20.60 -62.15
N SER A 729 -8.42 19.49 -61.49
CA SER A 729 -9.24 18.74 -60.54
C SER A 729 -10.47 18.04 -61.13
N GLU A 730 -10.54 17.93 -62.46
CA GLU A 730 -11.61 17.26 -63.23
C GLU A 730 -11.02 16.26 -64.23
N PRO A 731 -11.81 15.31 -64.77
CA PRO A 731 -11.33 14.43 -65.83
C PRO A 731 -10.96 15.21 -67.11
N ASN A 732 -9.78 14.91 -67.67
CA ASN A 732 -9.32 15.44 -68.95
C ASN A 732 -10.38 15.28 -70.05
N LEU A 733 -10.50 16.29 -70.91
CA LEU A 733 -11.47 16.35 -72.01
C LEU A 733 -10.85 15.99 -73.37
N VAL A 734 -9.51 15.95 -73.48
CA VAL A 734 -8.83 15.50 -74.68
C VAL A 734 -9.30 14.09 -75.08
N SER A 735 -9.71 13.93 -76.34
CA SER A 735 -10.26 12.66 -76.81
C SER A 735 -9.21 11.56 -76.86
N LYS A 736 -9.57 10.35 -76.45
CA LYS A 736 -8.75 9.15 -76.71
C LYS A 736 -8.62 8.89 -78.20
N ASP A 737 -7.48 8.37 -78.62
CA ASP A 737 -7.33 7.82 -79.95
C ASP A 737 -8.05 6.47 -80.06
N ASN A 738 -8.86 6.31 -81.10
CA ASN A 738 -9.60 5.08 -81.37
C ASN A 738 -9.44 4.62 -82.83
N GLU A 739 -8.57 5.28 -83.60
CA GLU A 739 -8.30 4.90 -84.98
C GLU A 739 -7.09 3.98 -85.03
N ALA A 740 -7.10 3.02 -85.97
CA ALA A 740 -5.99 2.10 -86.15
C ALA A 740 -4.92 2.69 -87.09
N PRO A 741 -3.65 2.27 -86.97
CA PRO A 741 -2.56 2.86 -87.73
C PRO A 741 -2.68 2.56 -89.23
N THR A 742 -2.56 3.60 -90.04
CA THR A 742 -2.66 3.52 -91.50
C THR A 742 -1.29 3.60 -92.15
N LEU A 743 -1.01 2.67 -93.06
CA LEU A 743 0.21 2.70 -93.86
C LEU A 743 0.14 3.84 -94.89
N GLU A 744 0.92 4.90 -94.69
CA GLU A 744 0.98 6.04 -95.60
C GLU A 744 1.91 5.79 -96.78
N ASN A 745 3.05 5.12 -96.53
CA ASN A 745 4.08 4.97 -97.55
C ASN A 745 4.89 3.69 -97.35
N ALA A 746 5.36 3.14 -98.47
CA ALA A 746 6.29 2.01 -98.51
C ALA A 746 7.29 2.19 -99.64
N PHE A 747 8.59 2.11 -99.34
CA PHE A 747 9.64 2.27 -100.34
C PHE A 747 10.85 1.39 -100.07
N THR A 748 11.61 1.08 -101.12
CA THR A 748 12.85 0.32 -101.01
C THR A 748 13.97 1.20 -100.48
N LEU A 749 14.66 0.73 -99.43
CA LEU A 749 15.83 1.43 -98.88
C LEU A 749 17.12 0.99 -99.58
N ASN A 750 17.24 -0.32 -99.84
CA ASN A 750 18.29 -0.93 -100.64
C ASN A 750 17.78 -2.27 -101.22
N ASN A 751 18.67 -3.06 -101.82
CA ASN A 751 18.28 -4.33 -102.43
C ASN A 751 17.92 -5.44 -101.43
N THR A 752 18.00 -5.23 -100.11
CA THR A 752 17.61 -6.22 -99.09
C THR A 752 16.68 -5.63 -98.04
N SER A 753 16.13 -4.42 -98.22
CA SER A 753 15.25 -3.81 -97.22
C SER A 753 14.25 -2.83 -97.79
N ILE A 754 13.10 -2.75 -97.13
CA ILE A 754 12.09 -1.71 -97.35
C ILE A 754 11.78 -0.98 -96.06
N VAL A 755 11.31 0.25 -96.22
CA VAL A 755 10.78 1.09 -95.15
C VAL A 755 9.29 1.25 -95.35
N LEU A 756 8.54 1.05 -94.26
CA LEU A 756 7.13 1.35 -94.13
C LEU A 756 6.98 2.58 -93.22
N ILE A 757 6.13 3.53 -93.61
CA ILE A 757 5.80 4.71 -92.81
C ILE A 757 4.30 4.69 -92.55
N TYR A 758 3.95 4.80 -91.28
CA TYR A 758 2.58 4.95 -90.80
C TYR A 758 2.31 6.40 -90.41
N ASP A 759 1.04 6.77 -90.37
CA ASP A 759 0.55 8.08 -89.93
C ASP A 759 0.80 8.33 -88.43
N GLU A 760 0.94 7.26 -87.64
CA GLU A 760 1.09 7.35 -86.19
C GLU A 760 2.12 6.37 -85.59
N ARG A 761 2.40 6.56 -84.29
CA ARG A 761 3.35 5.73 -83.55
C ARG A 761 2.76 4.34 -83.33
N LEU A 762 3.57 3.33 -83.66
CA LEU A 762 3.18 1.93 -83.53
C LEU A 762 3.56 1.32 -82.18
N GLU A 763 2.75 0.38 -81.73
CA GLU A 763 3.09 -0.51 -80.64
C GLU A 763 4.24 -1.44 -81.06
N GLN A 764 5.33 -1.41 -80.29
CA GLN A 764 6.60 -2.02 -80.67
C GLN A 764 6.46 -3.53 -80.85
N SER A 765 5.72 -4.19 -79.95
CA SER A 765 5.55 -5.65 -79.99
C SER A 765 4.80 -6.12 -81.24
N ALA A 766 3.74 -5.41 -81.64
CA ALA A 766 3.02 -5.65 -82.89
C ALA A 766 3.89 -5.34 -84.12
N ALA A 767 4.57 -4.19 -84.12
CA ALA A 767 5.42 -3.75 -85.24
C ALA A 767 6.63 -4.66 -85.50
N GLN A 768 7.14 -5.35 -84.47
CA GLN A 768 8.31 -6.23 -84.60
C GLN A 768 7.94 -7.70 -84.81
N ASN A 769 6.65 -8.02 -84.90
CA ASN A 769 6.19 -9.38 -85.15
C ASN A 769 6.28 -9.74 -86.65
N ILE A 770 7.23 -10.61 -87.00
CA ILE A 770 7.46 -11.04 -88.39
C ILE A 770 6.20 -11.67 -89.02
N SER A 771 5.34 -12.34 -88.24
CA SER A 771 4.13 -12.97 -88.80
C SER A 771 3.13 -11.96 -89.36
N ASN A 772 3.25 -10.70 -88.98
CA ASN A 772 2.36 -9.64 -89.43
C ASN A 772 2.63 -9.23 -90.88
N TYR A 773 3.75 -9.63 -91.49
CA TYR A 773 4.15 -9.23 -92.83
C TYR A 773 4.24 -10.42 -93.78
N SER A 774 3.55 -10.33 -94.92
CA SER A 774 3.65 -11.32 -95.99
C SER A 774 3.81 -10.66 -97.36
N PHE A 775 4.55 -11.31 -98.26
CA PHE A 775 4.93 -10.74 -99.55
C PHE A 775 4.54 -11.64 -100.72
N THR A 776 4.17 -11.02 -101.84
CA THR A 776 3.97 -11.69 -103.13
C THR A 776 4.73 -10.94 -104.22
N PRO A 777 5.77 -11.52 -104.85
CA PRO A 777 6.40 -12.83 -104.58
C PRO A 777 6.94 -12.97 -103.15
N SER A 778 7.05 -14.21 -102.66
CA SER A 778 7.46 -14.49 -101.28
C SER A 778 8.86 -13.96 -100.97
N LEU A 779 8.99 -13.29 -99.82
CA LEU A 779 10.25 -12.81 -99.24
C LEU A 779 10.31 -13.25 -97.77
N SER A 780 11.50 -13.60 -97.30
CA SER A 780 11.71 -13.97 -95.90
C SER A 780 12.26 -12.78 -95.12
N VAL A 781 11.47 -12.22 -94.20
CA VAL A 781 11.96 -11.16 -93.30
C VAL A 781 12.95 -11.76 -92.30
N SER A 782 14.17 -11.25 -92.32
CA SER A 782 15.27 -11.63 -91.44
C SER A 782 15.24 -10.90 -90.10
N SER A 783 14.90 -9.61 -90.11
CA SER A 783 14.80 -8.77 -88.93
C SER A 783 13.94 -7.55 -89.19
N ILE A 784 13.35 -7.03 -88.12
CA ILE A 784 12.54 -5.82 -88.12
C ILE A 784 13.14 -4.83 -87.13
N SER A 785 13.24 -3.57 -87.53
CA SER A 785 13.49 -2.47 -86.59
C SER A 785 12.37 -1.45 -86.73
N GLN A 786 11.89 -0.95 -85.60
CA GLN A 786 10.84 0.07 -85.55
C GLN A 786 11.38 1.31 -84.85
N ASN A 787 11.03 2.47 -85.38
CA ASN A 787 11.29 3.77 -84.78
C ASN A 787 10.03 4.63 -84.94
N ARG A 788 9.31 4.88 -83.84
CA ARG A 788 8.04 5.64 -83.80
C ARG A 788 7.00 5.09 -84.78
N ASN A 789 6.83 5.73 -85.93
CA ASN A 789 5.87 5.38 -86.98
C ASN A 789 6.51 4.68 -88.18
N GLN A 790 7.83 4.42 -88.11
CA GLN A 790 8.59 3.83 -89.21
C GLN A 790 9.01 2.41 -88.88
N ILE A 791 8.79 1.48 -89.82
CA ILE A 791 9.28 0.11 -89.76
C ILE A 791 10.30 -0.11 -90.88
N ASN A 792 11.44 -0.69 -90.57
CA ASN A 792 12.42 -1.15 -91.54
C ASN A 792 12.47 -2.68 -91.53
N LEU A 793 12.04 -3.28 -92.64
CA LEU A 793 12.03 -4.72 -92.87
C LEU A 793 13.27 -5.11 -93.67
N ILE A 794 14.08 -6.02 -93.14
CA ILE A 794 15.29 -6.53 -93.79
C ILE A 794 15.04 -7.97 -94.21
N PHE A 795 15.32 -8.31 -95.47
CA PHE A 795 15.08 -9.64 -96.05
C PHE A 795 16.35 -10.50 -96.09
N ASN A 796 16.17 -11.83 -96.10
CA ASN A 796 17.27 -12.77 -96.35
C ASN A 796 17.71 -12.77 -97.82
N GLU A 797 16.79 -12.44 -98.72
CA GLU A 797 16.99 -12.43 -100.17
C GLU A 797 17.15 -10.99 -100.70
N THR A 798 17.85 -10.84 -101.84
CA THR A 798 17.87 -9.56 -102.55
C THR A 798 16.60 -9.38 -103.40
N LEU A 799 15.97 -8.22 -103.29
CA LEU A 799 14.89 -7.75 -104.16
C LEU A 799 15.34 -7.79 -105.63
N GLN A 800 14.52 -8.39 -106.48
CA GLN A 800 14.85 -8.57 -107.90
C GLN A 800 14.52 -7.32 -108.71
N ASN A 801 15.41 -6.96 -109.64
CA ASN A 801 15.20 -5.81 -110.53
C ASN A 801 13.92 -5.99 -111.37
N GLU A 802 13.19 -4.90 -111.61
CA GLU A 802 11.93 -4.88 -112.39
C GLU A 802 10.83 -5.84 -111.90
N THR A 803 10.89 -6.27 -110.64
CA THR A 803 9.86 -7.14 -110.02
C THR A 803 8.96 -6.33 -109.09
N THR A 804 7.65 -6.42 -109.31
CA THR A 804 6.65 -5.84 -108.39
C THR A 804 6.41 -6.78 -107.22
N TYR A 805 6.52 -6.26 -106.00
CA TYR A 805 6.17 -6.97 -104.77
C TYR A 805 4.93 -6.32 -104.14
N SER A 806 3.96 -7.13 -103.75
CA SER A 806 2.83 -6.73 -102.91
C SER A 806 3.09 -7.17 -101.47
N ILE A 807 2.88 -6.27 -100.50
CA ILE A 807 2.92 -6.56 -99.07
C ILE A 807 1.49 -6.63 -98.53
N THR A 808 1.21 -7.63 -97.70
CA THR A 808 0.01 -7.69 -96.85
C THR A 808 0.48 -7.59 -95.40
N ILE A 809 -0.12 -6.67 -94.66
CA ILE A 809 0.17 -6.40 -93.25
C ILE A 809 -1.10 -6.66 -92.46
N ASN A 810 -1.02 -7.46 -91.39
CA ASN A 810 -2.14 -7.72 -90.49
C ASN A 810 -1.73 -7.43 -89.05
N ASP A 811 -2.70 -7.19 -88.17
CA ASP A 811 -2.53 -7.06 -86.72
C ASP A 811 -1.50 -5.99 -86.31
N GLN A 812 -1.35 -4.92 -87.11
CA GLN A 812 -0.53 -3.78 -86.74
C GLN A 812 -1.32 -2.90 -85.76
N GLN A 813 -0.70 -2.58 -84.63
CA GLN A 813 -1.33 -1.84 -83.54
C GLN A 813 -0.59 -0.52 -83.27
N ASP A 814 -1.34 0.52 -82.89
CA ASP A 814 -0.81 1.78 -82.35
C ASP A 814 -0.48 1.67 -80.84
N ILE A 815 0.05 2.73 -80.25
CA ILE A 815 0.34 2.76 -78.80
C ILE A 815 -0.90 2.80 -77.90
N PHE A 816 -2.09 3.06 -78.44
CA PHE A 816 -3.36 3.12 -77.69
C PHE A 816 -4.13 1.79 -77.70
N GLY A 817 -3.68 0.83 -78.50
CA GLY A 817 -4.26 -0.50 -78.62
C GLY A 817 -5.18 -0.70 -79.81
N ASN A 818 -5.28 0.27 -80.71
CA ASN A 818 -6.09 0.21 -81.92
C ASN A 818 -5.36 -0.60 -83.00
N THR A 819 -6.02 -1.62 -83.55
CA THR A 819 -5.40 -2.61 -84.46
C THR A 819 -6.01 -2.55 -85.85
N ASN A 820 -5.16 -2.57 -86.89
CA ASN A 820 -5.62 -2.63 -88.27
C ASN A 820 -6.02 -4.06 -88.68
N ALA A 821 -6.93 -4.15 -89.66
CA ALA A 821 -7.54 -5.41 -90.10
C ALA A 821 -6.70 -6.17 -91.12
#